data_AF-A0A1V1V9Z6-F1
#
_entry.id   AF-A0A1V1V9Z6-F1
#
_cell.length_a   1.000
_cell.length_b   1.000
_cell.length_c   1.000
_cell.angle_alpha   90.00
_cell.angle_beta   90.00
_cell.angle_gamma   90.00
#
_symmetry.space_group_name_H-M   'P 1'
#
loop_
_entity.id
_entity.type
_entity.pdbx_description
1 polymer ?
#
loop_
_entity_poly.entity_id
_entity_poly.type
_entity_poly.pdbx_seq_one_letter_code
_entity_poly.pdbx_strand_id
1 'polypeptide(L)'
;MKLKKDLSLLAILLASTLSYAKSSIETQSVNIDILEQNPSQLIKNYSYHNKDYRFTQLTIEAFNVPSEVSLLIRSNTSGEQYFYSNIENGKQVLQSIDSNDITVTVSIPSTVNIPDSTKLVIKDINFFMSFNELNSRALIGADNRKRLACYKGSDIYDWGLSSVIVSGGSGASIGSGNLFLTNNHVMGDVGPMARETWFNWHHYKCEDSNEVKTPLRLPTTQNIASGSQNGTGDWTLYQLHEFDLNNSEAKRLFGGLKLSNNNALYNDPLIIPQYGNGGFQPTVVAVESDNKNTCNVTGMYWNMVYDCDTQAGSSGSSVLSASTGEVVGVHYASSGSENYGVNISSVWTAGSNIIKPEENIAVAPSPYPVSVNYIDTSPFSDSGTIKAFNGPVALRNDKLILNHNKTYTNVSVNVLDEKNNQVIEANTDLMPIKMWLEQNNTQYPLNAINQLSDSPVSLKFHAPSYDELVARSWIVFDVENSVGEIISHEVIKFNENWFDIMTPPFNPELNDTIQYTLDLSDSYQEISYRAKNLKDGLLSFYPQQGPTAVTWADTTINKLPIVVENINTLERDKIYLEAFKDIGCGYYSMNSGVYCGNINPIFKVTYSPQLNSHLKSGVYRAILPLQSRHIDTNQVRDNILININLTVKAENNTPPKLVSTGAANILVGNEFISSNHVHAIDNEDGDITRSVIALETIDTSIAGSYSVTFQVTDSNGETATLQTYINVILKSDIATSEALTSLQALVTQAESILDVGQNNCSEIIWNELIYMINMGNLVLNEPYPSRQETLATSLMLSSAIDDAQSCSQ
;
A
#
# COMPACT_ATOMS: atom_id res chain seq x y z
N MET A 1 -53.26 -52.63 22.29
CA MET A 1 -51.81 -52.43 22.52
C MET A 1 -51.03 -53.01 21.34
N LYS A 2 -50.97 -52.28 20.21
CA LYS A 2 -50.15 -52.49 18.99
C LYS A 2 -50.69 -51.56 17.88
N LEU A 3 -50.56 -50.24 18.05
CA LEU A 3 -50.86 -49.26 16.99
C LEU A 3 -50.38 -47.82 17.35
N LYS A 4 -49.28 -47.73 18.10
CA LYS A 4 -48.69 -46.44 18.51
C LYS A 4 -47.17 -46.34 18.31
N LYS A 5 -46.56 -47.28 17.57
CA LYS A 5 -45.10 -47.33 17.36
C LYS A 5 -44.63 -47.02 15.93
N ASP A 6 -45.54 -46.87 14.97
CA ASP A 6 -45.17 -46.65 13.56
C ASP A 6 -45.41 -45.23 13.04
N LEU A 7 -45.89 -44.27 13.86
CA LEU A 7 -45.96 -42.85 13.48
C LEU A 7 -44.69 -42.05 13.79
N SER A 8 -43.73 -42.61 14.54
CA SER A 8 -42.46 -41.94 14.83
C SER A 8 -41.38 -42.18 13.76
N LEU A 9 -41.58 -43.12 12.84
CA LEU A 9 -40.61 -43.39 11.75
C LEU A 9 -40.94 -42.64 10.45
N LEU A 10 -42.19 -42.24 10.23
CA LEU A 10 -42.58 -41.50 9.01
C LEU A 10 -42.33 -39.98 9.11
N ALA A 11 -42.17 -39.43 10.33
CA ALA A 11 -41.77 -38.04 10.54
C ALA A 11 -40.25 -37.81 10.36
N ILE A 12 -39.45 -38.89 10.34
CA ILE A 12 -37.99 -38.82 10.14
C ILE A 12 -37.63 -39.00 8.64
N LEU A 13 -38.53 -39.52 7.81
CA LEU A 13 -38.31 -39.75 6.37
C LEU A 13 -39.07 -38.78 5.43
N LEU A 14 -39.75 -37.76 5.96
CA LEU A 14 -40.31 -36.65 5.17
C LEU A 14 -39.58 -35.31 5.40
N ALA A 15 -38.45 -35.32 6.11
CA ALA A 15 -37.50 -34.20 6.15
C ALA A 15 -36.45 -34.27 5.00
N SER A 16 -36.67 -35.13 4.01
CA SER A 16 -35.83 -35.25 2.81
C SER A 16 -36.61 -34.79 1.57
N THR A 17 -36.70 -33.47 1.39
CA THR A 17 -36.88 -32.70 0.13
C THR A 17 -37.24 -31.25 0.47
N LEU A 18 -36.53 -30.67 1.44
CA LEU A 18 -36.39 -29.21 1.53
C LEU A 18 -35.00 -28.92 0.98
N SER A 19 -34.95 -28.11 -0.07
CA SER A 19 -33.72 -27.53 -0.59
C SER A 19 -33.05 -26.75 0.53
N TYR A 20 -32.14 -27.40 1.26
CA TYR A 20 -31.18 -26.71 2.11
C TYR A 20 -30.37 -25.78 1.20
N ALA A 21 -30.37 -24.48 1.50
CA ALA A 21 -29.22 -23.67 1.16
C ALA A 21 -28.04 -24.30 1.92
N LYS A 22 -27.17 -25.00 1.19
CA LYS A 22 -25.98 -25.66 1.73
C LYS A 22 -25.15 -24.57 2.40
N SER A 23 -24.98 -24.62 3.73
CA SER A 23 -24.07 -23.72 4.45
C SER A 23 -22.70 -23.78 3.78
N SER A 24 -22.21 -22.68 3.23
CA SER A 24 -20.99 -22.64 2.42
C SER A 24 -19.71 -22.43 3.24
N ILE A 25 -19.64 -23.03 4.44
CA ILE A 25 -18.34 -23.31 5.04
C ILE A 25 -17.94 -24.66 4.51
N GLU A 26 -16.96 -24.67 3.64
CA GLU A 26 -16.27 -25.90 3.29
C GLU A 26 -15.04 -25.99 4.17
N THR A 27 -15.06 -26.93 5.11
CA THR A 27 -13.87 -27.29 5.87
C THR A 27 -13.21 -28.47 5.16
N GLN A 28 -12.00 -28.25 4.68
CA GLN A 28 -11.15 -29.31 4.18
C GLN A 28 -10.14 -29.69 5.25
N SER A 29 -10.26 -30.88 5.83
CA SER A 29 -9.21 -31.44 6.68
C SER A 29 -8.07 -31.95 5.83
N VAL A 30 -6.88 -31.39 6.04
CA VAL A 30 -5.68 -31.69 5.22
C VAL A 30 -4.63 -32.46 6.01
N ASN A 31 -4.50 -32.18 7.32
CA ASN A 31 -3.53 -32.82 8.23
C ASN A 31 -2.10 -32.91 7.65
N ILE A 32 -1.55 -31.78 7.23
CA ILE A 32 -0.20 -31.70 6.66
C ILE A 32 0.76 -31.13 7.71
N ASP A 33 1.76 -31.91 8.10
CA ASP A 33 2.91 -31.38 8.83
C ASP A 33 3.85 -30.67 7.85
N ILE A 34 3.97 -29.34 7.98
CA ILE A 34 4.80 -28.54 7.09
C ILE A 34 6.29 -28.79 7.36
N LEU A 35 6.66 -29.15 8.60
CA LEU A 35 8.06 -29.33 9.00
C LEU A 35 8.63 -30.67 8.52
N GLU A 36 7.80 -31.71 8.41
CA GLU A 36 8.22 -33.02 7.87
C GLU A 36 8.57 -32.95 6.36
N GLN A 37 8.11 -31.91 5.64
CA GLN A 37 8.39 -31.77 4.22
C GLN A 37 9.81 -31.23 3.97
N ASN A 38 10.59 -31.97 3.17
CA ASN A 38 11.90 -31.56 2.66
C ASN A 38 12.84 -31.04 3.76
N PRO A 39 13.28 -31.87 4.73
CA PRO A 39 13.99 -31.43 5.95
C PRO A 39 15.24 -30.56 5.71
N SER A 40 15.81 -30.57 4.50
CA SER A 40 16.90 -29.69 4.04
C SER A 40 16.53 -28.19 3.96
N GLN A 41 15.25 -27.86 3.83
CA GLN A 41 14.77 -26.49 3.63
C GLN A 41 14.58 -25.74 4.95
N LEU A 42 15.09 -24.50 5.02
CA LEU A 42 14.92 -23.60 6.15
C LEU A 42 13.64 -22.78 6.03
N ILE A 43 13.21 -22.48 4.81
CA ILE A 43 11.90 -21.92 4.54
C ILE A 43 11.05 -22.98 3.83
N LYS A 44 9.84 -23.23 4.34
CA LYS A 44 8.88 -24.18 3.79
C LYS A 44 7.70 -23.42 3.22
N ASN A 45 7.30 -23.74 1.99
CA ASN A 45 6.14 -23.13 1.35
C ASN A 45 5.07 -24.17 1.04
N TYR A 46 3.86 -23.92 1.54
CA TYR A 46 2.64 -24.63 1.21
C TYR A 46 1.66 -23.65 0.54
N SER A 47 1.35 -23.87 -0.74
CA SER A 47 0.36 -23.07 -1.46
C SER A 47 -0.94 -23.84 -1.63
N TYR A 48 -2.04 -23.12 -1.57
CA TYR A 48 -3.38 -23.67 -1.73
C TYR A 48 -4.25 -22.71 -2.56
N HIS A 49 -4.99 -23.25 -3.52
CA HIS A 49 -5.87 -22.49 -4.41
C HIS A 49 -7.25 -23.17 -4.52
N ASN A 50 -8.32 -22.38 -4.39
CA ASN A 50 -9.71 -22.81 -4.59
C ASN A 50 -10.51 -21.68 -5.23
N LYS A 51 -11.18 -21.93 -6.37
CA LYS A 51 -11.75 -20.87 -7.21
C LYS A 51 -13.06 -20.28 -6.67
N ASP A 52 -13.77 -21.00 -5.81
CA ASP A 52 -15.18 -20.70 -5.53
C ASP A 52 -15.39 -19.84 -4.27
N TYR A 53 -14.34 -19.49 -3.53
CA TYR A 53 -14.47 -18.82 -2.24
C TYR A 53 -13.84 -17.44 -2.23
N ARG A 54 -14.15 -16.63 -1.20
CA ARG A 54 -13.58 -15.29 -1.02
C ARG A 54 -12.57 -15.27 0.11
N PHE A 55 -12.92 -15.81 1.27
CA PHE A 55 -12.02 -15.83 2.43
C PHE A 55 -11.53 -17.25 2.72
N THR A 56 -10.29 -17.33 3.22
CA THR A 56 -9.64 -18.59 3.67
C THR A 56 -9.12 -18.41 5.09
N GLN A 57 -9.40 -19.38 5.97
CA GLN A 57 -8.86 -19.42 7.33
C GLN A 57 -8.20 -20.77 7.61
N LEU A 58 -7.04 -20.71 8.25
CA LEU A 58 -6.29 -21.91 8.63
C LEU A 58 -6.46 -22.25 10.08
N THR A 59 -6.53 -23.54 10.36
CA THR A 59 -6.36 -24.08 11.70
C THR A 59 -5.08 -24.90 11.75
N ILE A 60 -4.16 -24.50 12.61
CA ILE A 60 -2.89 -25.19 12.83
C ILE A 60 -2.90 -25.95 14.15
N GLU A 61 -2.05 -26.94 14.28
CA GLU A 61 -1.74 -27.62 15.53
C GLU A 61 -0.23 -27.73 15.67
N ALA A 62 0.31 -27.06 16.69
CA ALA A 62 1.74 -26.95 16.93
C ALA A 62 2.17 -27.76 18.15
N PHE A 63 3.34 -28.38 18.06
CA PHE A 63 3.96 -29.15 19.14
C PHE A 63 5.43 -28.79 19.22
N ASN A 64 5.88 -28.28 20.36
CA ASN A 64 7.26 -27.93 20.70
C ASN A 64 7.96 -27.06 19.64
N VAL A 65 7.23 -26.15 18.99
CA VAL A 65 7.78 -25.24 17.97
C VAL A 65 8.68 -24.19 18.65
N PRO A 66 9.97 -24.07 18.28
CA PRO A 66 10.84 -23.04 18.82
C PRO A 66 10.31 -21.62 18.55
N SER A 67 10.53 -20.69 19.47
CA SER A 67 10.06 -19.30 19.39
C SER A 67 10.49 -18.55 18.13
N GLU A 68 11.66 -18.92 17.61
CA GLU A 68 12.31 -18.33 16.45
C GLU A 68 11.75 -18.85 15.12
N VAL A 69 11.03 -19.98 15.14
CA VAL A 69 10.28 -20.46 13.96
C VAL A 69 9.06 -19.58 13.78
N SER A 70 8.90 -19.07 12.57
CA SER A 70 7.79 -18.20 12.22
C SER A 70 6.95 -18.76 11.08
N LEU A 71 5.71 -18.32 11.03
CA LEU A 71 4.71 -18.67 10.04
C LEU A 71 4.16 -17.38 9.42
N LEU A 72 4.17 -17.30 8.11
CA LEU A 72 3.52 -16.26 7.33
C LEU A 72 2.41 -16.89 6.50
N ILE A 73 1.22 -16.31 6.53
CA ILE A 73 0.15 -16.64 5.59
C ILE A 73 -0.07 -15.42 4.74
N ARG A 74 -0.10 -15.60 3.42
CA ARG A 74 -0.23 -14.52 2.45
C ARG A 74 -1.27 -14.85 1.39
N SER A 75 -2.01 -13.82 0.99
CA SER A 75 -2.83 -13.78 -0.20
C SER A 75 -1.98 -13.61 -1.47
N ASN A 76 -2.24 -14.47 -2.45
CA ASN A 76 -1.68 -14.31 -3.79
C ASN A 76 -2.49 -13.36 -4.68
N THR A 77 -3.63 -12.82 -4.20
CA THR A 77 -4.56 -12.00 -5.01
C THR A 77 -4.84 -10.60 -4.47
N SER A 78 -4.90 -10.44 -3.14
CA SER A 78 -5.33 -9.22 -2.45
C SER A 78 -4.21 -8.49 -1.71
N GLY A 79 -3.00 -9.05 -1.67
CA GLY A 79 -1.86 -8.44 -0.98
C GLY A 79 -2.05 -8.33 0.54
N GLU A 80 -2.85 -9.22 1.12
CA GLU A 80 -3.02 -9.36 2.56
C GLU A 80 -2.11 -10.46 3.11
N GLN A 81 -1.45 -10.21 4.24
CA GLN A 81 -0.67 -11.23 4.96
C GLN A 81 -0.80 -11.14 6.48
N TYR A 82 -0.48 -12.24 7.14
CA TYR A 82 -0.39 -12.36 8.60
C TYR A 82 0.85 -13.14 9.00
N PHE A 83 1.64 -12.54 9.87
CA PHE A 83 2.84 -13.15 10.45
C PHE A 83 2.55 -13.64 11.87
N TYR A 84 3.11 -14.79 12.21
CA TYR A 84 3.01 -15.43 13.51
C TYR A 84 4.41 -15.88 13.96
N SER A 85 4.85 -15.42 15.12
CA SER A 85 6.01 -15.94 15.86
C SER A 85 5.54 -16.53 17.19
N ASN A 86 6.45 -17.14 17.96
CA ASN A 86 6.14 -17.68 19.29
C ASN A 86 4.90 -18.60 19.28
N ILE A 87 4.80 -19.45 18.26
CA ILE A 87 3.61 -20.25 17.98
C ILE A 87 3.31 -21.18 19.17
N GLU A 88 2.17 -20.96 19.83
CA GLU A 88 1.80 -21.71 21.04
C GLU A 88 1.56 -23.20 20.78
N ASN A 89 1.83 -24.03 21.79
CA ASN A 89 1.49 -25.45 21.72
C ASN A 89 -0.03 -25.66 21.66
N GLY A 90 -0.47 -26.58 20.81
CA GLY A 90 -1.86 -26.98 20.66
C GLY A 90 -2.52 -26.44 19.39
N LYS A 91 -3.85 -26.59 19.33
CA LYS A 91 -4.66 -26.22 18.16
C LYS A 91 -5.00 -24.72 18.20
N GLN A 92 -4.70 -24.01 17.12
CA GLN A 92 -4.91 -22.57 16.99
C GLN A 92 -5.63 -22.25 15.67
N VAL A 93 -6.60 -21.35 15.73
CA VAL A 93 -7.28 -20.81 14.53
C VAL A 93 -6.63 -19.49 14.20
N LEU A 94 -6.14 -19.35 12.96
CA LEU A 94 -5.44 -18.17 12.49
C LEU A 94 -6.42 -17.14 11.93
N GLN A 95 -5.97 -15.90 11.73
CA GLN A 95 -6.77 -14.85 11.09
C GLN A 95 -7.13 -15.25 9.65
N SER A 96 -8.31 -14.81 9.20
CA SER A 96 -8.76 -15.12 7.84
C SER A 96 -8.15 -14.15 6.84
N ILE A 97 -7.87 -14.64 5.64
CA ILE A 97 -7.37 -13.85 4.51
C ILE A 97 -8.49 -13.72 3.46
N ASP A 98 -8.68 -12.52 2.92
CA ASP A 98 -9.56 -12.22 1.78
C ASP A 98 -8.88 -12.69 0.50
N SER A 99 -8.74 -14.00 0.38
CA SER A 99 -8.22 -14.67 -0.80
C SER A 99 -8.71 -16.09 -0.89
N ASN A 100 -8.81 -16.53 -2.13
CA ASN A 100 -9.09 -17.90 -2.54
C ASN A 100 -7.81 -18.63 -3.00
N ASP A 101 -6.68 -17.91 -2.98
CA ASP A 101 -5.35 -18.37 -3.30
C ASP A 101 -4.36 -17.86 -2.24
N ILE A 102 -3.78 -18.78 -1.48
CA ILE A 102 -2.88 -18.45 -0.38
C ILE A 102 -1.57 -19.22 -0.44
N THR A 103 -0.54 -18.61 0.12
CA THR A 103 0.74 -19.27 0.41
C THR A 103 1.02 -19.16 1.90
N VAL A 104 1.36 -20.30 2.49
CA VAL A 104 1.81 -20.46 3.86
C VAL A 104 3.31 -20.71 3.83
N THR A 105 4.06 -19.84 4.49
CA THR A 105 5.51 -19.87 4.55
C THR A 105 5.95 -20.07 5.99
N VAL A 106 6.68 -21.15 6.28
CA VAL A 106 7.32 -21.38 7.57
C VAL A 106 8.79 -21.06 7.43
N SER A 107 9.32 -20.15 8.25
CA SER A 107 10.73 -19.77 8.25
C SER A 107 11.43 -20.27 9.51
N ILE A 108 12.51 -21.02 9.31
CA ILE A 108 13.36 -21.61 10.33
C ILE A 108 14.73 -20.93 10.23
N PRO A 109 15.15 -20.15 11.23
CA PRO A 109 16.48 -19.55 11.23
C PRO A 109 17.57 -20.63 11.18
N SER A 110 18.65 -20.38 10.42
CA SER A 110 19.76 -21.34 10.24
C SER A 110 20.48 -21.71 11.55
N THR A 111 20.35 -20.87 12.57
CA THR A 111 20.91 -21.07 13.92
C THR A 111 20.09 -21.99 14.80
N VAL A 112 18.85 -22.31 14.41
CA VAL A 112 17.88 -23.05 15.22
C VAL A 112 17.88 -24.52 14.80
N ASN A 113 18.12 -25.41 15.76
CA ASN A 113 17.94 -26.84 15.54
C ASN A 113 16.50 -27.24 15.90
N ILE A 114 15.82 -27.98 15.03
CA ILE A 114 14.43 -28.42 15.24
C ILE A 114 14.43 -29.78 15.96
N PRO A 115 13.91 -29.87 17.21
CA PRO A 115 13.79 -31.16 17.89
C PRO A 115 12.90 -32.15 17.12
N ASP A 116 13.19 -33.45 17.17
CA ASP A 116 12.39 -34.51 16.52
C ASP A 116 10.91 -34.54 16.97
N SER A 117 10.61 -34.01 18.16
CA SER A 117 9.25 -33.89 18.68
C SER A 117 8.45 -32.73 18.09
N THR A 118 9.09 -31.89 17.27
CA THR A 118 8.49 -30.65 16.76
C THR A 118 7.55 -30.95 15.62
N LYS A 119 6.34 -30.42 15.68
CA LYS A 119 5.36 -30.53 14.60
C LYS A 119 4.64 -29.21 14.39
N LEU A 120 4.38 -28.86 13.13
CA LEU A 120 3.52 -27.73 12.78
C LEU A 120 2.56 -28.18 11.69
N VAL A 121 1.36 -28.57 12.12
CA VAL A 121 0.39 -29.27 11.28
C VAL A 121 -0.70 -28.30 10.83
N ILE A 122 -0.91 -28.13 9.52
CA ILE A 122 -2.15 -27.57 9.00
C ILE A 122 -3.23 -28.63 9.12
N LYS A 123 -4.15 -28.44 10.08
CA LYS A 123 -5.24 -29.39 10.36
C LYS A 123 -6.36 -29.22 9.35
N ASP A 124 -6.89 -28.01 9.31
CA ASP A 124 -8.13 -27.68 8.62
C ASP A 124 -7.93 -26.37 7.82
N ILE A 125 -8.44 -26.35 6.59
CA ILE A 125 -8.58 -25.13 5.79
C ILE A 125 -10.09 -24.86 5.68
N ASN A 126 -10.52 -23.71 6.19
CA ASN A 126 -11.91 -23.28 6.15
C ASN A 126 -12.10 -22.23 5.06
N PHE A 127 -13.07 -22.44 4.18
CA PHE A 127 -13.41 -21.51 3.12
C PHE A 127 -14.74 -20.82 3.38
N PHE A 128 -14.81 -19.54 3.00
CA PHE A 128 -16.00 -18.72 3.17
C PHE A 128 -16.37 -17.97 1.88
N MET A 129 -17.66 -17.97 1.54
CA MET A 129 -18.22 -17.26 0.38
C MET A 129 -19.09 -16.08 0.82
N SER A 130 -19.17 -15.06 -0.05
CA SER A 130 -20.22 -14.03 0.02
C SER A 130 -21.50 -14.60 -0.58
N PHE A 131 -22.57 -14.71 0.22
CA PHE A 131 -23.86 -15.16 -0.31
C PHE A 131 -24.54 -14.03 -1.09
N ASN A 132 -24.98 -14.34 -2.31
CA ASN A 132 -25.86 -13.48 -3.09
C ASN A 132 -27.32 -13.79 -2.72
N GLU A 133 -28.08 -12.75 -2.40
CA GLU A 133 -29.53 -12.74 -2.15
C GLU A 133 -29.97 -13.00 -0.69
N LEU A 134 -30.93 -12.19 -0.22
CA LEU A 134 -31.69 -12.36 1.04
C LEU A 134 -32.59 -13.63 1.01
N ASN A 135 -32.30 -14.59 0.14
CA ASN A 135 -33.07 -15.84 -0.04
C ASN A 135 -32.81 -16.86 1.09
N SER A 136 -32.06 -16.48 2.13
CA SER A 136 -31.97 -17.19 3.40
C SER A 136 -33.26 -17.04 4.20
N ARG A 137 -33.82 -18.15 4.71
CA ARG A 137 -35.06 -18.14 5.49
C ARG A 137 -34.85 -17.36 6.81
N ALA A 138 -35.69 -16.36 7.09
CA ALA A 138 -35.85 -15.84 8.44
C ALA A 138 -36.39 -16.94 9.36
N LEU A 139 -35.99 -16.93 10.64
CA LEU A 139 -36.43 -17.94 11.60
C LEU A 139 -37.93 -17.83 11.91
N ILE A 140 -38.48 -16.61 11.80
CA ILE A 140 -39.90 -16.32 11.95
C ILE A 140 -40.44 -15.91 10.57
N GLY A 141 -41.51 -16.56 10.12
CA GLY A 141 -42.25 -16.25 8.90
C GLY A 141 -41.45 -15.93 7.63
N ALA A 142 -41.78 -14.79 7.01
CA ALA A 142 -41.14 -14.29 5.79
C ALA A 142 -39.95 -13.40 6.16
N ASP A 143 -38.91 -13.37 5.33
CA ASP A 143 -37.77 -12.51 5.61
C ASP A 143 -38.11 -11.03 5.33
N ASN A 144 -38.22 -10.24 6.40
CA ASN A 144 -38.49 -8.81 6.35
C ASN A 144 -37.23 -7.96 6.57
N ARG A 145 -36.06 -8.59 6.75
CA ARG A 145 -34.81 -7.88 6.96
C ARG A 145 -34.38 -7.19 5.68
N LYS A 146 -33.67 -6.07 5.85
CA LYS A 146 -33.10 -5.29 4.74
C LYS A 146 -31.62 -5.12 4.95
N ARG A 147 -30.86 -4.94 3.86
CA ARG A 147 -29.43 -4.66 3.95
C ARG A 147 -29.19 -3.36 4.74
N LEU A 148 -28.09 -3.28 5.49
CA LEU A 148 -27.75 -2.05 6.23
C LEU A 148 -27.77 -0.80 5.33
N ALA A 149 -27.27 -0.93 4.09
CA ALA A 149 -27.23 0.13 3.10
C ALA A 149 -28.60 0.74 2.74
N CYS A 150 -29.71 0.04 3.01
CA CYS A 150 -31.07 0.56 2.82
C CYS A 150 -31.43 1.68 3.81
N TYR A 151 -30.70 1.77 4.92
CA TYR A 151 -30.95 2.74 5.98
C TYR A 151 -30.02 3.96 5.92
N LYS A 152 -29.16 4.06 4.90
CA LYS A 152 -28.14 5.12 4.79
C LYS A 152 -28.74 6.51 4.99
N GLY A 153 -28.16 7.29 5.90
CA GLY A 153 -28.67 8.62 6.28
C GLY A 153 -29.72 8.63 7.39
N SER A 154 -29.87 7.53 8.14
CA SER A 154 -30.72 7.44 9.33
C SER A 154 -29.95 6.89 10.52
N ASP A 155 -30.48 7.08 11.74
CA ASP A 155 -29.88 6.54 12.97
C ASP A 155 -29.72 5.01 12.94
N ILE A 156 -30.59 4.30 12.21
CA ILE A 156 -30.51 2.84 12.02
C ILE A 156 -29.20 2.46 11.34
N TYR A 157 -28.77 3.26 10.35
CA TYR A 157 -27.51 3.03 9.66
C TYR A 157 -26.33 3.26 10.59
N ASP A 158 -26.37 4.33 11.37
CA ASP A 158 -25.30 4.69 12.29
C ASP A 158 -25.13 3.65 13.41
N TRP A 159 -26.23 3.21 14.02
CA TRP A 159 -26.20 2.13 15.00
C TRP A 159 -25.77 0.79 14.39
N GLY A 160 -26.20 0.52 13.16
CA GLY A 160 -25.82 -0.68 12.43
C GLY A 160 -24.33 -0.75 12.07
N LEU A 161 -23.65 0.40 11.86
CA LEU A 161 -22.20 0.44 11.63
C LEU A 161 -21.39 -0.02 12.83
N SER A 162 -21.94 0.08 14.05
CA SER A 162 -21.30 -0.42 15.28
C SER A 162 -21.44 -1.94 15.47
N SER A 163 -22.16 -2.63 14.59
CA SER A 163 -22.22 -4.09 14.59
C SER A 163 -20.92 -4.67 14.05
N VAL A 164 -20.51 -5.79 14.63
CA VAL A 164 -19.29 -6.50 14.23
C VAL A 164 -19.52 -7.99 14.03
N ILE A 165 -18.71 -8.62 13.19
CA ILE A 165 -18.64 -10.09 13.11
C ILE A 165 -17.58 -10.55 14.08
N VAL A 166 -17.85 -11.65 14.78
CA VAL A 166 -16.85 -12.31 15.62
C VAL A 166 -17.09 -13.81 15.66
N SER A 167 -16.07 -14.62 15.35
CA SER A 167 -16.12 -16.09 15.42
C SER A 167 -17.32 -16.75 14.71
N GLY A 168 -17.73 -16.20 13.56
CA GLY A 168 -18.91 -16.69 12.81
C GLY A 168 -20.27 -16.36 13.47
N GLY A 169 -20.27 -15.54 14.51
CA GLY A 169 -21.44 -14.91 15.09
C GLY A 169 -21.43 -13.40 14.85
N SER A 170 -22.45 -12.76 15.41
CA SER A 170 -22.60 -11.30 15.46
C SER A 170 -22.13 -10.76 16.81
N GLY A 171 -21.86 -9.46 16.85
CA GLY A 171 -21.50 -8.73 18.06
C GLY A 171 -21.67 -7.23 17.86
N ALA A 172 -21.27 -6.47 18.87
CA ALA A 172 -21.32 -5.01 18.84
C ALA A 172 -20.09 -4.36 19.49
N SER A 173 -19.64 -3.26 18.89
CA SER A 173 -18.77 -2.27 19.52
C SER A 173 -19.54 -1.54 20.61
N ILE A 174 -19.05 -1.56 21.86
CA ILE A 174 -19.73 -0.96 23.01
C ILE A 174 -18.95 0.24 23.52
N GLY A 175 -19.67 1.34 23.72
CA GLY A 175 -19.11 2.53 24.36
C GLY A 175 -17.92 3.15 23.61
N SER A 176 -17.21 4.04 24.30
CA SER A 176 -15.99 4.68 23.80
C SER A 176 -14.71 3.89 24.09
N GLY A 177 -14.73 2.95 25.03
CA GLY A 177 -13.58 2.14 25.43
C GLY A 177 -13.34 0.90 24.56
N ASN A 178 -12.29 0.13 24.88
CA ASN A 178 -12.02 -1.16 24.26
C ASN A 178 -12.92 -2.26 24.84
N LEU A 179 -14.21 -2.20 24.50
CA LEU A 179 -15.23 -3.13 24.96
C LEU A 179 -16.17 -3.53 23.81
N PHE A 180 -16.41 -4.84 23.71
CA PHE A 180 -17.26 -5.45 22.69
C PHE A 180 -18.14 -6.53 23.33
N LEU A 181 -19.30 -6.78 22.74
CA LEU A 181 -20.33 -7.68 23.27
C LEU A 181 -20.77 -8.70 22.21
N THR A 182 -20.90 -9.96 22.63
CA THR A 182 -21.46 -11.07 21.83
C THR A 182 -22.01 -12.16 22.76
N ASN A 183 -22.30 -13.37 22.26
CA ASN A 183 -22.70 -14.53 23.06
C ASN A 183 -21.50 -15.34 23.58
N ASN A 184 -21.72 -16.08 24.67
CA ASN A 184 -20.74 -17.00 25.22
C ASN A 184 -20.62 -18.28 24.38
N HIS A 185 -21.70 -18.77 23.75
CA HIS A 185 -21.56 -19.90 22.82
C HIS A 185 -20.80 -19.54 21.52
N VAL A 186 -20.65 -18.25 21.19
CA VAL A 186 -19.88 -17.78 20.02
C VAL A 186 -18.39 -17.73 20.33
N MET A 187 -18.04 -17.20 21.50
CA MET A 187 -16.65 -16.89 21.88
C MET A 187 -16.03 -17.85 22.89
N GLY A 188 -16.82 -18.69 23.55
CA GLY A 188 -16.38 -19.53 24.64
C GLY A 188 -16.12 -18.74 25.93
N ASP A 189 -15.39 -19.38 26.84
CA ASP A 189 -15.19 -18.92 28.21
C ASP A 189 -14.19 -17.76 28.33
N VAL A 190 -14.10 -17.18 29.52
CA VAL A 190 -13.16 -16.08 29.86
C VAL A 190 -11.72 -16.57 29.74
N GLY A 191 -10.88 -15.77 29.09
CA GLY A 191 -9.47 -16.12 28.87
C GLY A 191 -8.88 -15.46 27.62
N PRO A 192 -7.55 -15.61 27.44
CA PRO A 192 -6.88 -15.18 26.22
C PRO A 192 -7.41 -15.95 25.02
N MET A 193 -7.36 -15.31 23.86
CA MET A 193 -7.81 -15.91 22.61
C MET A 193 -7.16 -15.27 21.41
N ALA A 194 -7.05 -16.05 20.35
CA ALA A 194 -6.69 -15.60 19.03
C ALA A 194 -7.91 -15.72 18.12
N ARG A 195 -8.68 -14.64 18.01
CA ARG A 195 -9.80 -14.49 17.07
C ARG A 195 -9.65 -13.15 16.35
N GLU A 196 -10.62 -12.82 15.52
CA GLU A 196 -10.68 -11.53 14.84
C GLU A 196 -12.10 -10.97 14.91
N THR A 197 -12.18 -9.65 14.85
CA THR A 197 -13.43 -8.88 14.83
C THR A 197 -13.46 -8.02 13.58
N TRP A 198 -14.58 -8.06 12.85
CA TRP A 198 -14.72 -7.38 11.57
C TRP A 198 -15.71 -6.23 11.68
N PHE A 199 -15.32 -5.07 11.18
CA PHE A 199 -16.16 -3.90 11.03
C PHE A 199 -16.47 -3.65 9.54
N ASN A 200 -17.46 -2.81 9.28
CA ASN A 200 -17.75 -2.28 7.94
C ASN A 200 -18.13 -3.33 6.88
N TRP A 201 -18.49 -4.54 7.29
CA TRP A 201 -18.80 -5.61 6.34
C TRP A 201 -20.26 -5.58 5.89
N HIS A 202 -20.57 -4.68 4.96
CA HIS A 202 -21.91 -4.52 4.42
C HIS A 202 -21.89 -4.15 2.92
N HIS A 203 -23.06 -4.24 2.28
CA HIS A 203 -23.22 -3.91 0.86
C HIS A 203 -23.02 -2.41 0.59
N TYR A 204 -22.56 -2.06 -0.61
CA TYR A 204 -22.48 -0.66 -1.04
C TYR A 204 -23.85 -0.03 -1.30
N LYS A 205 -24.83 -0.83 -1.74
CA LYS A 205 -26.17 -0.40 -2.15
C LYS A 205 -27.25 -1.22 -1.44
N CYS A 206 -28.43 -0.63 -1.32
CA CYS A 206 -29.61 -1.28 -0.73
C CYS A 206 -30.01 -2.52 -1.54
N GLU A 207 -30.16 -2.40 -2.85
CA GLU A 207 -30.49 -3.50 -3.76
C GLU A 207 -29.66 -3.37 -5.06
N ASP A 208 -29.87 -4.25 -6.04
CA ASP A 208 -29.35 -4.21 -7.42
C ASP A 208 -27.84 -4.45 -7.62
N SER A 209 -27.07 -4.60 -6.54
CA SER A 209 -25.66 -5.01 -6.60
C SER A 209 -25.31 -5.87 -5.39
N ASN A 210 -24.48 -6.89 -5.60
CA ASN A 210 -23.95 -7.73 -4.52
C ASN A 210 -22.53 -7.31 -4.12
N GLU A 211 -22.07 -6.14 -4.55
CA GLU A 211 -20.80 -5.58 -4.11
C GLU A 211 -20.85 -5.23 -2.62
N VAL A 212 -19.86 -5.72 -1.88
CA VAL A 212 -19.69 -5.49 -0.45
C VAL A 212 -18.37 -4.80 -0.18
N LYS A 213 -18.35 -4.03 0.90
CA LYS A 213 -17.15 -3.34 1.37
C LYS A 213 -16.09 -4.31 1.86
N THR A 214 -14.84 -3.94 1.70
CA THR A 214 -13.71 -4.60 2.37
C THR A 214 -13.82 -4.33 3.87
N PRO A 215 -13.86 -5.38 4.72
CA PRO A 215 -13.99 -5.21 6.15
C PRO A 215 -12.69 -4.68 6.76
N LEU A 216 -12.81 -3.88 7.82
CA LEU A 216 -11.69 -3.64 8.74
C LEU A 216 -11.62 -4.81 9.72
N ARG A 217 -10.54 -5.58 9.70
CA ARG A 217 -10.33 -6.75 10.57
C ARG A 217 -9.27 -6.44 11.60
N LEU A 218 -9.64 -6.59 12.87
CA LEU A 218 -8.77 -6.35 14.02
C LEU A 218 -8.64 -7.62 14.87
N PRO A 219 -7.45 -7.90 15.44
CA PRO A 219 -7.26 -9.06 16.31
C PRO A 219 -8.07 -8.92 17.61
N THR A 220 -8.77 -9.98 18.00
CA THR A 220 -9.39 -10.14 19.30
C THR A 220 -8.43 -10.85 20.24
N THR A 221 -8.18 -10.28 21.42
CA THR A 221 -7.12 -10.76 22.33
C THR A 221 -7.65 -11.52 23.54
N GLN A 222 -8.84 -11.17 24.03
CA GLN A 222 -9.33 -11.70 25.30
C GLN A 222 -10.84 -11.60 25.48
N ASN A 223 -11.45 -12.67 26.00
CA ASN A 223 -12.73 -12.59 26.70
C ASN A 223 -12.47 -12.16 28.16
N ILE A 224 -13.08 -11.05 28.58
CA ILE A 224 -12.86 -10.48 29.92
C ILE A 224 -13.97 -10.84 30.91
N ALA A 225 -15.19 -11.08 30.43
CA ALA A 225 -16.29 -11.62 31.22
C ALA A 225 -17.30 -12.35 30.35
N SER A 226 -17.93 -13.36 30.93
CA SER A 226 -19.01 -14.11 30.28
C SER A 226 -20.01 -14.59 31.33
N GLY A 227 -21.26 -14.77 30.91
CA GLY A 227 -22.21 -15.60 31.66
C GLY A 227 -22.14 -17.06 31.22
N SER A 228 -23.20 -17.83 31.46
CA SER A 228 -23.29 -19.24 31.03
C SER A 228 -23.62 -19.39 29.55
N GLN A 229 -23.16 -20.46 28.88
CA GLN A 229 -23.39 -20.75 27.45
C GLN A 229 -24.86 -20.85 26.99
N ASN A 230 -25.86 -20.73 27.87
CA ASN A 230 -27.27 -20.88 27.51
C ASN A 230 -28.17 -19.87 28.25
N GLY A 231 -29.32 -19.57 27.64
CA GLY A 231 -30.40 -18.82 28.25
C GLY A 231 -29.98 -17.40 28.64
N THR A 232 -30.34 -16.97 29.85
CA THR A 232 -30.09 -15.60 30.34
C THR A 232 -28.63 -15.27 30.62
N GLY A 233 -27.74 -16.27 30.58
CA GLY A 233 -26.31 -16.07 30.78
C GLY A 233 -25.52 -15.97 29.48
N ASP A 234 -26.13 -16.13 28.32
CA ASP A 234 -25.38 -16.33 27.08
C ASP A 234 -24.87 -15.02 26.48
N TRP A 235 -23.91 -14.41 27.15
CA TRP A 235 -23.26 -13.16 26.77
C TRP A 235 -21.78 -13.21 27.14
N THR A 236 -20.96 -12.51 26.36
CA THR A 236 -19.52 -12.34 26.57
C THR A 236 -19.11 -10.91 26.25
N LEU A 237 -18.37 -10.30 27.16
CA LEU A 237 -17.59 -9.09 26.94
C LEU A 237 -16.15 -9.44 26.58
N TYR A 238 -15.62 -8.81 25.55
CA TYR A 238 -14.28 -9.08 25.03
C TYR A 238 -13.58 -7.79 24.58
N GLN A 239 -12.27 -7.90 24.35
CA GLN A 239 -11.40 -6.79 23.94
C GLN A 239 -10.61 -7.13 22.68
N LEU A 240 -10.29 -6.08 21.93
CA LEU A 240 -9.40 -6.15 20.77
C LEU A 240 -7.97 -5.77 21.15
N HIS A 241 -7.02 -6.06 20.27
CA HIS A 241 -5.64 -5.63 20.43
C HIS A 241 -5.56 -4.10 20.46
N GLU A 242 -5.00 -3.55 21.54
CA GLU A 242 -5.07 -2.12 21.86
C GLU A 242 -4.39 -1.24 20.79
N PHE A 243 -3.21 -1.66 20.32
CA PHE A 243 -2.50 -0.96 19.24
C PHE A 243 -3.36 -0.88 17.97
N ASP A 244 -4.00 -1.98 17.59
CA ASP A 244 -4.79 -2.04 16.35
C ASP A 244 -6.07 -1.23 16.47
N LEU A 245 -6.77 -1.30 17.62
CA LEU A 245 -7.97 -0.50 17.86
C LEU A 245 -7.70 1.01 17.81
N ASN A 246 -6.62 1.44 18.46
CA ASN A 246 -6.29 2.86 18.60
C ASN A 246 -5.80 3.46 17.26
N ASN A 247 -4.91 2.77 16.56
CA ASN A 247 -4.28 3.31 15.34
C ASN A 247 -5.13 3.10 14.07
N SER A 248 -6.05 2.12 14.04
CA SER A 248 -7.05 2.00 12.97
C SER A 248 -8.22 2.99 13.10
N GLU A 249 -8.31 3.66 14.25
CA GLU A 249 -9.39 4.59 14.60
C GLU A 249 -10.81 3.98 14.50
N ALA A 250 -10.94 2.66 14.65
CA ALA A 250 -12.20 1.95 14.41
C ALA A 250 -13.39 2.53 15.22
N LYS A 251 -13.16 2.97 16.46
CA LYS A 251 -14.21 3.62 17.27
C LYS A 251 -14.69 4.95 16.70
N ARG A 252 -13.79 5.77 16.13
CA ARG A 252 -14.17 7.03 15.46
C ARG A 252 -14.95 6.75 14.18
N LEU A 253 -14.54 5.73 13.43
CA LEU A 253 -15.08 5.44 12.12
C LEU A 253 -16.42 4.69 12.16
N PHE A 254 -16.56 3.74 13.08
CA PHE A 254 -17.70 2.80 13.13
C PHE A 254 -18.56 2.92 14.40
N GLY A 255 -18.15 3.77 15.34
CA GLY A 255 -18.93 4.09 16.53
C GLY A 255 -18.88 3.01 17.63
N GLY A 256 -19.75 3.23 18.62
CA GLY A 256 -19.92 2.35 19.78
C GLY A 256 -21.28 2.56 20.42
N LEU A 257 -21.99 1.46 20.64
CA LEU A 257 -23.34 1.48 21.20
C LEU A 257 -23.29 1.60 22.71
N LYS A 258 -24.24 2.36 23.27
CA LYS A 258 -24.41 2.47 24.71
C LYS A 258 -25.26 1.30 25.22
N LEU A 259 -24.84 0.68 26.32
CA LEU A 259 -25.68 -0.28 27.05
C LEU A 259 -26.76 0.47 27.82
N SER A 260 -28.02 0.05 27.64
CA SER A 260 -29.15 0.62 28.38
C SER A 260 -29.07 0.28 29.86
N ASN A 261 -29.45 1.21 30.72
CA ASN A 261 -29.59 0.96 32.16
C ASN A 261 -30.86 0.17 32.50
N ASN A 262 -31.79 0.04 31.54
CA ASN A 262 -33.09 -0.60 31.72
C ASN A 262 -33.27 -1.72 30.69
N ASN A 263 -33.93 -2.80 31.10
CA ASN A 263 -34.42 -3.80 30.14
C ASN A 263 -35.52 -3.20 29.27
N ALA A 264 -35.66 -3.71 28.04
CA ALA A 264 -36.81 -3.42 27.21
C ALA A 264 -38.10 -3.93 27.88
N LEU A 265 -39.20 -3.23 27.64
CA LEU A 265 -40.53 -3.56 28.12
C LEU A 265 -41.38 -4.22 27.01
N TYR A 266 -42.48 -4.86 27.41
CA TYR A 266 -43.44 -5.42 26.47
C TYR A 266 -43.95 -4.36 25.50
N ASN A 267 -44.04 -4.71 24.21
CA ASN A 267 -44.32 -3.84 23.07
C ASN A 267 -43.26 -2.76 22.75
N ASP A 268 -42.11 -2.72 23.43
CA ASP A 268 -41.04 -1.80 23.02
C ASP A 268 -40.57 -2.15 21.60
N PRO A 269 -40.46 -1.15 20.69
CA PRO A 269 -40.00 -1.37 19.34
C PRO A 269 -38.49 -1.62 19.32
N LEU A 270 -38.04 -2.55 18.47
CA LEU A 270 -36.67 -3.02 18.44
C LEU A 270 -36.04 -2.87 17.05
N ILE A 271 -34.71 -2.81 17.04
CA ILE A 271 -33.88 -2.91 15.83
C ILE A 271 -32.78 -3.94 16.10
N ILE A 272 -32.55 -4.84 15.16
CA ILE A 272 -31.50 -5.87 15.29
C ILE A 272 -30.60 -5.84 14.07
N PRO A 273 -29.52 -5.04 14.08
CA PRO A 273 -28.45 -5.18 13.11
C PRO A 273 -27.68 -6.46 13.41
N GLN A 274 -27.47 -7.26 12.38
CA GLN A 274 -27.02 -8.64 12.54
C GLN A 274 -26.24 -9.12 11.32
N TYR A 275 -25.40 -10.12 11.57
CA TYR A 275 -24.78 -10.94 10.54
C TYR A 275 -25.48 -12.28 10.50
N GLY A 276 -25.76 -12.75 9.30
CA GLY A 276 -26.43 -14.02 9.10
C GLY A 276 -25.49 -15.10 8.59
N ASN A 277 -26.04 -16.31 8.49
CA ASN A 277 -25.45 -17.48 7.85
C ASN A 277 -24.07 -17.83 8.45
N GLY A 278 -23.95 -17.86 9.78
CA GLY A 278 -22.68 -18.11 10.45
C GLY A 278 -21.64 -16.99 10.29
N GLY A 279 -22.07 -15.72 10.15
CA GLY A 279 -21.16 -14.60 9.92
C GLY A 279 -20.73 -14.44 8.46
N PHE A 280 -21.38 -15.16 7.53
CA PHE A 280 -21.08 -15.18 6.10
C PHE A 280 -22.15 -14.48 5.22
N GLN A 281 -23.06 -13.74 5.85
CA GLN A 281 -23.91 -12.74 5.21
C GLN A 281 -23.55 -11.32 5.70
N PRO A 282 -23.25 -10.36 4.79
CA PRO A 282 -23.00 -8.96 5.13
C PRO A 282 -24.16 -8.35 5.92
N THR A 283 -23.89 -7.29 6.69
CA THR A 283 -24.85 -6.75 7.67
C THR A 283 -26.25 -6.53 7.07
N VAL A 284 -27.23 -7.16 7.70
CA VAL A 284 -28.67 -6.94 7.50
C VAL A 284 -29.29 -6.45 8.80
N VAL A 285 -30.44 -5.79 8.70
CA VAL A 285 -31.11 -5.18 9.85
C VAL A 285 -32.56 -5.62 9.87
N ALA A 286 -32.99 -6.16 11.01
CA ALA A 286 -34.40 -6.40 11.31
C ALA A 286 -35.02 -5.16 11.94
N VAL A 287 -36.11 -4.70 11.35
CA VAL A 287 -36.89 -3.53 11.81
C VAL A 287 -38.40 -3.82 11.74
N GLU A 288 -38.82 -4.62 10.77
CA GLU A 288 -40.22 -5.01 10.56
C GLU A 288 -40.44 -6.49 10.94
N SER A 289 -41.65 -6.83 11.39
CA SER A 289 -42.11 -8.22 11.48
C SER A 289 -43.06 -8.59 10.33
N ASP A 290 -43.53 -9.84 10.28
CA ASP A 290 -44.34 -10.38 9.17
C ASP A 290 -45.60 -9.59 8.82
N ASN A 291 -46.17 -8.89 9.80
CA ASN A 291 -47.34 -8.04 9.61
C ASN A 291 -47.01 -6.65 9.04
N LYS A 292 -45.73 -6.41 8.69
CA LYS A 292 -45.17 -5.13 8.22
C LYS A 292 -45.23 -3.98 9.24
N ASN A 293 -45.46 -4.27 10.51
CA ASN A 293 -45.27 -3.32 11.61
C ASN A 293 -43.83 -3.40 12.13
N THR A 294 -43.43 -2.38 12.90
CA THR A 294 -42.17 -2.41 13.64
C THR A 294 -42.13 -3.62 14.57
N CYS A 295 -41.08 -4.42 14.46
CA CYS A 295 -40.89 -5.58 15.32
C CYS A 295 -40.63 -5.13 16.77
N ASN A 296 -41.11 -5.91 17.73
CA ASN A 296 -41.20 -5.49 19.13
C ASN A 296 -41.05 -6.66 20.11
N VAL A 297 -40.95 -6.31 21.39
CA VAL A 297 -40.98 -7.28 22.49
C VAL A 297 -42.37 -7.88 22.63
N THR A 298 -42.50 -9.18 22.40
CA THR A 298 -43.76 -9.94 22.50
C THR A 298 -43.90 -10.71 23.82
N GLY A 299 -42.85 -10.76 24.64
CA GLY A 299 -42.90 -11.44 25.94
C GLY A 299 -41.75 -11.06 26.86
N MET A 300 -42.05 -10.96 28.15
CA MET A 300 -41.08 -10.66 29.20
C MET A 300 -41.09 -11.78 30.24
N TYR A 301 -40.15 -12.70 30.13
CA TYR A 301 -39.96 -13.77 31.12
C TYR A 301 -38.59 -13.57 31.80
N TRP A 302 -37.89 -14.65 32.09
CA TRP A 302 -36.46 -14.61 32.43
C TRP A 302 -35.63 -14.10 31.23
N ASN A 303 -36.13 -14.25 29.99
CA ASN A 303 -35.53 -13.76 28.74
C ASN A 303 -36.46 -12.71 28.10
N MET A 304 -35.89 -11.89 27.22
CA MET A 304 -36.66 -11.06 26.30
C MET A 304 -37.12 -11.91 25.11
N VAL A 305 -38.41 -11.85 24.77
CA VAL A 305 -39.00 -12.53 23.59
C VAL A 305 -39.48 -11.47 22.61
N TYR A 306 -39.21 -11.64 21.32
CA TYR A 306 -39.60 -10.69 20.27
C TYR A 306 -39.90 -11.36 18.93
N ASP A 307 -40.54 -10.60 18.04
CA ASP A 307 -40.96 -11.02 16.69
C ASP A 307 -40.05 -10.48 15.57
N CYS A 308 -38.93 -9.83 15.90
CA CYS A 308 -37.94 -9.39 14.91
C CYS A 308 -37.23 -10.57 14.23
N ASP A 309 -37.11 -10.54 12.91
CA ASP A 309 -36.47 -11.61 12.14
C ASP A 309 -34.98 -11.77 12.47
N THR A 310 -34.57 -13.02 12.68
CA THR A 310 -33.16 -13.40 12.81
C THR A 310 -32.87 -14.68 12.04
N GLN A 311 -31.60 -15.08 11.95
CA GLN A 311 -31.21 -16.35 11.34
C GLN A 311 -30.02 -16.99 12.06
N ALA A 312 -29.62 -18.20 11.63
CA ALA A 312 -28.37 -18.79 12.09
C ALA A 312 -27.19 -17.85 11.81
N GLY A 313 -26.33 -17.56 12.81
CA GLY A 313 -25.27 -16.54 12.71
C GLY A 313 -25.64 -15.19 13.35
N SER A 314 -26.93 -14.91 13.55
CA SER A 314 -27.38 -13.71 14.27
C SER A 314 -27.09 -13.78 15.77
N SER A 315 -26.67 -14.94 16.28
CA SER A 315 -26.19 -15.11 17.65
C SER A 315 -25.18 -14.02 18.02
N GLY A 316 -25.46 -13.28 19.08
CA GLY A 316 -24.59 -12.23 19.60
C GLY A 316 -24.95 -10.84 19.08
N SER A 317 -25.92 -10.73 18.16
CA SER A 317 -26.42 -9.44 17.68
C SER A 317 -26.98 -8.63 18.84
N SER A 318 -26.60 -7.36 18.92
CA SER A 318 -27.18 -6.42 19.86
C SER A 318 -28.65 -6.18 19.50
N VAL A 319 -29.54 -6.33 20.48
CA VAL A 319 -30.94 -5.95 20.36
C VAL A 319 -31.05 -4.51 20.84
N LEU A 320 -31.42 -3.60 19.93
CA LEU A 320 -31.45 -2.16 20.18
C LEU A 320 -32.88 -1.70 20.42
N SER A 321 -33.04 -0.74 21.33
CA SER A 321 -34.28 0.02 21.46
C SER A 321 -34.44 0.94 20.25
N ALA A 322 -35.54 0.83 19.51
CA ALA A 322 -35.75 1.66 18.32
C ALA A 322 -35.92 3.16 18.62
N SER A 323 -36.21 3.52 19.88
CA SER A 323 -36.37 4.92 20.31
C SER A 323 -35.06 5.57 20.74
N THR A 324 -34.05 4.80 21.12
CA THR A 324 -32.81 5.34 21.73
C THR A 324 -31.53 4.84 21.08
N GLY A 325 -31.56 3.72 20.36
CA GLY A 325 -30.35 3.03 19.86
C GLY A 325 -29.55 2.31 20.95
N GLU A 326 -29.98 2.37 22.22
CA GLU A 326 -29.27 1.70 23.31
C GLU A 326 -29.48 0.18 23.26
N VAL A 327 -28.44 -0.57 23.64
CA VAL A 327 -28.47 -2.03 23.71
C VAL A 327 -29.34 -2.44 24.90
N VAL A 328 -30.48 -3.04 24.62
CA VAL A 328 -31.44 -3.55 25.63
C VAL A 328 -31.34 -5.07 25.79
N GLY A 329 -30.61 -5.75 24.91
CA GLY A 329 -30.29 -7.15 25.05
C GLY A 329 -29.35 -7.70 23.98
N VAL A 330 -29.13 -9.01 24.01
CA VAL A 330 -28.27 -9.73 23.05
C VAL A 330 -29.04 -10.95 22.52
N HIS A 331 -29.22 -11.06 21.20
CA HIS A 331 -29.86 -12.23 20.59
C HIS A 331 -29.05 -13.50 20.90
N TYR A 332 -29.71 -14.61 21.24
CA TYR A 332 -29.02 -15.88 21.51
C TYR A 332 -29.72 -17.13 20.97
N ALA A 333 -31.05 -17.10 20.74
CA ALA A 333 -31.78 -18.28 20.29
C ALA A 333 -33.10 -17.93 19.58
N SER A 334 -33.66 -18.96 18.95
CA SER A 334 -34.99 -18.94 18.34
C SER A 334 -35.72 -20.25 18.62
N SER A 335 -37.04 -20.21 18.77
CA SER A 335 -37.86 -21.42 18.88
C SER A 335 -39.24 -21.20 18.26
N GLY A 336 -39.60 -22.04 17.28
CA GLY A 336 -40.90 -21.98 16.62
C GLY A 336 -41.17 -20.64 15.93
N SER A 337 -41.97 -19.78 16.57
CA SER A 337 -42.40 -18.47 16.08
C SER A 337 -41.87 -17.30 16.94
N GLU A 338 -40.86 -17.54 17.77
CA GLU A 338 -40.34 -16.57 18.73
C GLU A 338 -38.81 -16.52 18.69
N ASN A 339 -38.26 -15.31 18.87
CA ASN A 339 -36.83 -15.08 19.03
C ASN A 339 -36.54 -14.60 20.46
N TYR A 340 -35.36 -14.98 20.95
CA TYR A 340 -34.97 -14.77 22.35
C TYR A 340 -33.71 -13.94 22.45
N GLY A 341 -33.72 -13.01 23.40
CA GLY A 341 -32.58 -12.19 23.79
C GLY A 341 -32.27 -12.30 25.27
N VAL A 342 -30.98 -12.26 25.58
CA VAL A 342 -30.48 -12.01 26.94
C VAL A 342 -30.83 -10.57 27.31
N ASN A 343 -31.47 -10.38 28.45
CA ASN A 343 -31.76 -9.05 28.99
C ASN A 343 -30.46 -8.31 29.36
N ILE A 344 -30.37 -7.01 29.07
CA ILE A 344 -29.17 -6.23 29.39
C ILE A 344 -28.85 -6.22 30.89
N SER A 345 -29.85 -6.37 31.77
CA SER A 345 -29.64 -6.51 33.21
C SER A 345 -28.73 -7.68 33.58
N SER A 346 -28.74 -8.78 32.81
CA SER A 346 -27.83 -9.91 33.04
C SER A 346 -26.37 -9.50 32.82
N VAL A 347 -26.11 -8.73 31.76
CA VAL A 347 -24.79 -8.20 31.42
C VAL A 347 -24.34 -7.22 32.50
N TRP A 348 -25.21 -6.30 32.94
CA TRP A 348 -24.89 -5.37 34.02
C TRP A 348 -24.59 -6.06 35.35
N THR A 349 -25.41 -7.04 35.75
CA THR A 349 -25.29 -7.69 37.07
C THR A 349 -23.94 -8.38 37.22
N ALA A 350 -23.42 -8.97 36.15
CA ALA A 350 -22.17 -9.74 36.18
C ALA A 350 -20.97 -8.97 35.61
N GLY A 351 -21.20 -7.96 34.76
CA GLY A 351 -20.17 -7.15 34.12
C GLY A 351 -19.94 -5.76 34.74
N SER A 352 -20.67 -5.37 35.80
CA SER A 352 -20.61 -4.00 36.37
C SER A 352 -19.23 -3.53 36.79
N ASN A 353 -18.34 -4.44 37.19
CA ASN A 353 -16.97 -4.10 37.60
C ASN A 353 -16.03 -3.89 36.41
N ILE A 354 -16.46 -4.27 35.22
CA ILE A 354 -15.70 -4.21 33.97
C ILE A 354 -16.22 -3.05 33.10
N ILE A 355 -17.54 -2.90 33.03
CA ILE A 355 -18.19 -1.81 32.30
C ILE A 355 -17.98 -0.52 33.10
N LYS A 356 -17.04 0.30 32.64
CA LYS A 356 -16.80 1.61 33.24
C LYS A 356 -17.92 2.58 32.83
N PRO A 357 -18.66 3.19 33.78
CA PRO A 357 -19.74 4.13 33.45
C PRO A 357 -19.31 5.28 32.54
N GLU A 358 -18.08 5.76 32.69
CA GLU A 358 -17.49 6.81 31.87
C GLU A 358 -17.17 6.38 30.43
N GLU A 359 -17.02 5.08 30.18
CA GLU A 359 -16.81 4.51 28.84
C GLU A 359 -18.12 4.02 28.21
N ASN A 360 -19.19 3.83 28.98
CA ASN A 360 -20.52 3.46 28.47
C ASN A 360 -21.30 4.67 27.92
N ILE A 361 -20.70 5.33 26.94
CA ILE A 361 -21.26 6.47 26.21
C ILE A 361 -21.40 6.12 24.74
N ALA A 362 -22.50 6.51 24.10
CA ALA A 362 -22.68 6.27 22.68
C ALA A 362 -21.65 7.08 21.89
N VAL A 363 -20.97 6.44 20.95
CA VAL A 363 -20.05 7.08 20.00
C VAL A 363 -20.68 6.97 18.63
N ALA A 364 -21.01 8.12 18.03
CA ALA A 364 -21.52 8.15 16.66
C ALA A 364 -20.41 7.75 15.68
N PRO A 365 -20.71 6.91 14.67
CA PRO A 365 -19.78 6.63 13.59
C PRO A 365 -19.54 7.87 12.74
N SER A 366 -18.52 7.80 11.87
CA SER A 366 -18.36 8.80 10.82
C SER A 366 -19.52 8.71 9.81
N PRO A 367 -20.12 9.85 9.39
CA PRO A 367 -21.13 9.86 8.34
C PRO A 367 -20.55 9.62 6.94
N TYR A 368 -19.23 9.73 6.79
CA TYR A 368 -18.54 9.61 5.50
C TYR A 368 -18.14 8.15 5.20
N PRO A 369 -18.15 7.74 3.91
CA PRO A 369 -17.70 6.41 3.49
C PRO A 369 -16.28 6.09 3.94
N VAL A 370 -16.08 4.87 4.42
CA VAL A 370 -14.75 4.33 4.76
C VAL A 370 -14.32 3.28 3.74
N SER A 371 -13.07 3.39 3.27
CA SER A 371 -12.36 2.41 2.47
C SER A 371 -11.19 1.84 3.26
N VAL A 372 -10.94 0.53 3.13
CA VAL A 372 -9.87 -0.18 3.85
C VAL A 372 -8.93 -0.81 2.82
N ASN A 373 -7.63 -0.52 2.94
CA ASN A 373 -6.59 -1.02 2.06
C ASN A 373 -5.53 -1.76 2.90
N TYR A 374 -5.12 -2.93 2.43
CA TYR A 374 -4.03 -3.71 3.03
C TYR A 374 -2.82 -3.63 2.10
N ILE A 375 -1.68 -3.19 2.63
CA ILE A 375 -0.45 -2.98 1.87
C ILE A 375 0.65 -3.82 2.50
N ASP A 376 1.14 -4.78 1.73
CA ASP A 376 2.26 -5.63 2.12
C ASP A 376 3.56 -5.11 1.50
N THR A 377 4.49 -4.72 2.37
CA THR A 377 5.83 -4.29 1.97
C THR A 377 6.86 -5.37 2.22
N SER A 378 7.81 -5.46 1.31
CA SER A 378 8.95 -6.36 1.37
C SER A 378 10.15 -5.73 0.67
N PRO A 379 11.36 -6.31 0.81
CA PRO A 379 12.52 -5.87 0.04
C PRO A 379 12.28 -5.78 -1.48
N PHE A 380 11.37 -6.59 -2.02
CA PHE A 380 11.04 -6.62 -3.44
C PHE A 380 9.89 -5.65 -3.82
N SER A 381 9.03 -5.29 -2.87
CA SER A 381 7.82 -4.49 -3.07
C SER A 381 7.68 -3.46 -1.96
N ASP A 382 8.26 -2.29 -2.16
CA ASP A 382 8.35 -1.20 -1.18
C ASP A 382 7.61 0.07 -1.63
N SER A 383 7.04 0.07 -2.83
CA SER A 383 6.36 1.23 -3.42
C SER A 383 5.21 0.79 -4.31
N GLY A 384 4.25 1.68 -4.51
CA GLY A 384 3.07 1.36 -5.32
C GLY A 384 1.98 2.41 -5.29
N THR A 385 0.86 2.08 -5.92
CA THR A 385 -0.38 2.87 -5.89
C THR A 385 -1.35 2.23 -4.89
N ILE A 386 -1.87 3.03 -3.97
CA ILE A 386 -2.86 2.58 -2.98
C ILE A 386 -4.26 2.72 -3.58
N LYS A 387 -4.59 3.91 -4.09
CA LYS A 387 -5.94 4.23 -4.57
C LYS A 387 -5.92 5.37 -5.57
N ALA A 388 -6.88 5.36 -6.50
CA ALA A 388 -7.18 6.51 -7.35
C ALA A 388 -8.47 7.22 -6.88
N PHE A 389 -8.47 8.55 -6.97
CA PHE A 389 -9.59 9.43 -6.64
C PHE A 389 -10.09 10.13 -7.91
N ASN A 390 -11.39 10.42 -7.95
CA ASN A 390 -12.02 11.17 -9.04
C ASN A 390 -12.05 12.66 -8.69
N GLY A 391 -10.98 13.39 -9.04
CA GLY A 391 -10.87 14.84 -8.85
C GLY A 391 -9.80 15.26 -7.84
N PRO A 392 -9.64 16.58 -7.62
CA PRO A 392 -8.66 17.12 -6.70
C PRO A 392 -9.04 16.77 -5.26
N VAL A 393 -8.08 16.18 -4.53
CA VAL A 393 -8.24 15.77 -3.14
C VAL A 393 -7.08 16.23 -2.29
N ALA A 394 -7.33 16.40 -0.98
CA ALA A 394 -6.31 16.50 0.05
C ALA A 394 -6.50 15.34 1.04
N LEU A 395 -5.41 14.89 1.66
CA LEU A 395 -5.44 13.89 2.71
C LEU A 395 -4.83 14.47 3.96
N ARG A 396 -5.57 14.39 5.08
CA ARG A 396 -5.12 14.88 6.38
C ARG A 396 -5.41 13.88 7.49
N ASN A 397 -4.64 13.98 8.57
CA ASN A 397 -4.94 13.35 9.85
C ASN A 397 -4.20 14.13 10.95
N ASP A 398 -4.93 14.59 11.96
CA ASP A 398 -4.37 15.44 13.03
C ASP A 398 -3.62 14.64 14.12
N LYS A 399 -3.73 13.30 14.11
CA LYS A 399 -2.98 12.39 14.99
C LYS A 399 -1.66 11.90 14.39
N LEU A 400 -1.50 11.98 13.07
CA LEU A 400 -0.28 11.60 12.38
C LEU A 400 0.70 12.79 12.31
N ILE A 401 2.00 12.48 12.26
CA ILE A 401 3.03 13.48 11.99
C ILE A 401 3.22 13.54 10.47
N LEU A 402 2.71 14.60 9.85
CA LEU A 402 2.77 14.82 8.41
C LEU A 402 3.74 15.96 8.08
N ASN A 403 4.85 15.64 7.42
CA ASN A 403 5.85 16.61 6.99
C ASN A 403 5.81 16.77 5.47
N HIS A 404 5.19 17.85 4.99
CA HIS A 404 5.00 18.12 3.57
C HIS A 404 6.28 18.69 2.92
N ASN A 405 6.75 18.04 1.87
CA ASN A 405 7.81 18.52 0.96
C ASN A 405 7.19 19.06 -0.34
N LYS A 406 8.03 19.45 -1.31
CA LYS A 406 7.55 19.98 -2.61
C LYS A 406 6.76 18.97 -3.44
N THR A 407 7.11 17.69 -3.36
CA THR A 407 6.55 16.64 -4.24
C THR A 407 5.96 15.44 -3.49
N TYR A 408 6.15 15.33 -2.18
CA TYR A 408 5.67 14.23 -1.36
C TYR A 408 5.46 14.68 0.09
N THR A 409 4.86 13.82 0.91
CA THR A 409 4.69 13.98 2.35
C THR A 409 5.36 12.82 3.06
N ASN A 410 6.19 13.11 4.05
CA ASN A 410 6.70 12.13 4.99
C ASN A 410 5.62 11.88 6.06
N VAL A 411 5.18 10.63 6.17
CA VAL A 411 4.14 10.17 7.09
C VAL A 411 4.80 9.30 8.16
N SER A 412 4.92 9.82 9.38
CA SER A 412 5.41 9.02 10.50
C SER A 412 4.25 8.36 11.25
N VAL A 413 4.42 7.08 11.58
CA VAL A 413 3.37 6.22 12.16
C VAL A 413 3.90 5.44 13.34
N ASN A 414 3.02 5.05 14.25
CA ASN A 414 3.34 4.07 15.27
C ASN A 414 3.40 2.68 14.62
N VAL A 415 4.39 1.89 15.01
CA VAL A 415 4.70 0.58 14.44
C VAL A 415 4.69 -0.45 15.56
N LEU A 416 4.01 -1.58 15.36
CA LEU A 416 4.10 -2.73 16.26
C LEU A 416 5.06 -3.75 15.67
N ASP A 417 6.18 -4.00 16.35
CA ASP A 417 7.10 -5.09 16.04
C ASP A 417 6.47 -6.43 16.46
N GLU A 418 6.18 -7.28 15.47
CA GLU A 418 5.49 -8.55 15.64
C GLU A 418 6.36 -9.62 16.33
N LYS A 419 7.69 -9.49 16.30
CA LYS A 419 8.59 -10.49 16.89
C LYS A 419 8.64 -10.39 18.42
N ASN A 420 8.65 -9.17 18.95
CA ASN A 420 8.81 -8.89 20.38
C ASN A 420 7.58 -8.21 21.01
N ASN A 421 6.55 -7.91 20.23
CA ASN A 421 5.32 -7.23 20.64
C ASN A 421 5.56 -5.84 21.26
N GLN A 422 6.56 -5.11 20.75
CA GLN A 422 6.87 -3.74 21.18
C GLN A 422 6.31 -2.70 20.21
N VAL A 423 5.78 -1.61 20.77
CA VAL A 423 5.35 -0.44 19.99
C VAL A 423 6.51 0.52 19.85
N ILE A 424 6.87 0.84 18.61
CA ILE A 424 7.82 1.86 18.23
C ILE A 424 7.02 3.11 17.82
N GLU A 425 7.20 4.20 18.55
CA GLU A 425 6.45 5.44 18.35
C GLU A 425 6.93 6.23 17.12
N ALA A 426 6.02 6.98 16.49
CA ALA A 426 6.24 7.73 15.23
C ALA A 426 7.36 8.78 15.27
N ASN A 427 7.80 9.20 16.45
CA ASN A 427 8.82 10.23 16.65
C ASN A 427 10.24 9.67 16.95
N THR A 428 10.44 8.37 16.72
CA THR A 428 11.72 7.68 16.93
C THR A 428 12.53 7.58 15.63
N ASP A 429 13.70 6.92 15.67
CA ASP A 429 14.68 6.85 14.57
C ASP A 429 14.19 6.11 13.29
N LEU A 430 12.94 5.64 13.25
CA LEU A 430 12.37 5.09 12.02
C LEU A 430 12.15 6.21 11.00
N MET A 431 12.69 6.01 9.80
CA MET A 431 12.33 6.77 8.62
C MET A 431 10.81 6.72 8.36
N PRO A 432 10.20 7.84 7.94
CA PRO A 432 8.79 7.92 7.62
C PRO A 432 8.46 7.26 6.27
N ILE A 433 7.20 6.86 6.10
CA ILE A 433 6.66 6.42 4.81
C ILE A 433 6.49 7.65 3.92
N LYS A 434 7.08 7.65 2.73
CA LYS A 434 6.87 8.71 1.74
C LYS A 434 5.56 8.45 1.01
N MET A 435 4.66 9.42 0.99
CA MET A 435 3.39 9.33 0.27
C MET A 435 3.17 10.57 -0.58
N TRP A 436 2.59 10.41 -1.77
CA TRP A 436 2.30 11.52 -2.68
C TRP A 436 1.04 11.29 -3.48
N LEU A 437 0.46 12.39 -3.95
CA LEU A 437 -0.57 12.40 -4.98
C LEU A 437 0.10 12.51 -6.33
N GLU A 438 -0.29 11.66 -7.29
CA GLU A 438 0.25 11.67 -8.64
C GLU A 438 -0.85 11.94 -9.67
N GLN A 439 -0.62 12.92 -10.53
CA GLN A 439 -1.47 13.27 -11.66
C GLN A 439 -0.58 13.64 -12.85
N ASN A 440 -0.85 13.08 -14.03
CA ASN A 440 -0.08 13.34 -15.26
C ASN A 440 1.45 13.16 -15.07
N ASN A 441 1.86 12.08 -14.38
CA ASN A 441 3.26 11.78 -14.01
C ASN A 441 3.95 12.86 -13.15
N THR A 442 3.19 13.80 -12.57
CA THR A 442 3.70 14.81 -11.65
C THR A 442 3.32 14.46 -10.22
N GLN A 443 4.26 14.57 -9.29
CA GLN A 443 4.08 14.25 -7.88
C GLN A 443 3.79 15.50 -7.06
N TYR A 444 2.82 15.40 -6.16
CA TYR A 444 2.35 16.46 -5.29
C TYR A 444 2.26 15.96 -3.83
N PRO A 445 2.54 16.80 -2.82
CA PRO A 445 2.31 16.43 -1.43
C PRO A 445 0.81 16.27 -1.14
N LEU A 446 0.48 15.57 -0.06
CA LEU A 446 -0.91 15.19 0.27
C LEU A 446 -1.86 16.38 0.52
N ASN A 447 -1.32 17.58 0.73
CA ASN A 447 -2.06 18.82 0.97
C ASN A 447 -2.13 19.74 -0.26
N ALA A 448 -1.61 19.35 -1.43
CA ALA A 448 -1.49 20.21 -2.61
C ALA A 448 -2.76 20.27 -3.48
N ILE A 449 -3.94 20.26 -2.87
CA ILE A 449 -5.23 20.22 -3.58
C ILE A 449 -5.40 21.32 -4.63
N ASN A 450 -4.89 22.53 -4.35
CA ASN A 450 -4.96 23.68 -5.25
C ASN A 450 -4.06 23.57 -6.49
N GLN A 451 -3.19 22.57 -6.55
CA GLN A 451 -2.30 22.29 -7.69
C GLN A 451 -2.85 21.18 -8.58
N LEU A 452 -3.94 20.51 -8.17
CA LEU A 452 -4.53 19.38 -8.86
C LEU A 452 -5.67 19.87 -9.77
N SER A 453 -5.84 19.19 -10.91
CA SER A 453 -6.98 19.36 -11.81
C SER A 453 -8.10 18.35 -11.51
N ASP A 454 -9.23 18.49 -12.20
CA ASP A 454 -10.37 17.55 -12.14
C ASP A 454 -10.08 16.13 -12.68
N SER A 455 -8.88 15.91 -13.23
CA SER A 455 -8.47 14.57 -13.68
C SER A 455 -8.29 13.61 -12.49
N PRO A 456 -8.33 12.27 -12.71
CA PRO A 456 -8.05 11.33 -11.64
C PRO A 456 -6.67 11.55 -11.00
N VAL A 457 -6.60 11.34 -9.69
CA VAL A 457 -5.37 11.50 -8.90
C VAL A 457 -5.09 10.19 -8.17
N SER A 458 -3.86 9.70 -8.24
CA SER A 458 -3.45 8.46 -7.57
C SER A 458 -2.69 8.76 -6.29
N LEU A 459 -3.12 8.18 -5.16
CA LEU A 459 -2.30 8.12 -3.95
C LEU A 459 -1.28 6.99 -4.08
N LYS A 460 -0.01 7.37 -3.95
CA LYS A 460 1.13 6.47 -4.04
C LYS A 460 1.98 6.55 -2.79
N PHE A 461 2.82 5.53 -2.61
CA PHE A 461 3.73 5.44 -1.48
C PHE A 461 5.08 4.85 -1.87
N HIS A 462 6.06 5.10 -1.02
CA HIS A 462 7.34 4.42 -0.91
C HIS A 462 7.65 4.26 0.59
N ALA A 463 7.69 3.02 1.05
CA ALA A 463 7.98 2.66 2.42
C ALA A 463 9.48 2.37 2.59
N PRO A 464 10.10 2.83 3.69
CA PRO A 464 11.48 2.54 3.98
C PRO A 464 11.71 1.07 4.31
N SER A 465 12.99 0.72 4.32
CA SER A 465 13.52 -0.62 4.47
C SER A 465 14.22 -0.79 5.81
N TYR A 466 13.83 -1.79 6.59
CA TYR A 466 14.50 -2.13 7.84
C TYR A 466 14.85 -3.60 7.87
N ASP A 467 16.15 -3.90 8.00
CA ASP A 467 16.61 -5.27 8.09
C ASP A 467 15.95 -6.00 9.26
N GLU A 468 15.41 -7.18 8.95
CA GLU A 468 14.78 -8.09 9.91
C GLU A 468 13.56 -7.55 10.68
N LEU A 469 13.04 -6.37 10.34
CA LEU A 469 11.82 -5.85 10.94
C LEU A 469 10.59 -6.56 10.36
N VAL A 470 9.83 -7.20 11.24
CA VAL A 470 8.50 -7.72 10.90
C VAL A 470 7.51 -6.97 11.74
N ALA A 471 6.68 -6.16 11.10
CA ALA A 471 5.88 -5.18 11.81
C ALA A 471 4.55 -4.87 11.12
N ARG A 472 3.65 -4.25 11.86
CA ARG A 472 2.42 -3.67 11.31
C ARG A 472 2.17 -2.25 11.79
N SER A 473 1.58 -1.44 10.94
CA SER A 473 1.18 -0.07 11.25
C SER A 473 -0.11 0.32 10.54
N TRP A 474 -0.74 1.40 11.01
CA TRP A 474 -2.00 1.90 10.49
C TRP A 474 -1.88 3.38 10.13
N ILE A 475 -2.45 3.74 8.99
CA ILE A 475 -2.63 5.12 8.53
C ILE A 475 -4.11 5.31 8.26
N VAL A 476 -4.70 6.35 8.84
CA VAL A 476 -6.08 6.75 8.54
C VAL A 476 -6.02 8.16 7.98
N PHE A 477 -6.61 8.40 6.81
CA PHE A 477 -6.74 9.75 6.26
C PHE A 477 -8.21 10.14 6.14
N ASP A 478 -8.51 11.36 6.59
CA ASP A 478 -9.71 12.07 6.15
C ASP A 478 -9.39 12.64 4.75
N VAL A 479 -10.21 12.29 3.75
CA VAL A 479 -10.07 12.75 2.36
C VAL A 479 -10.99 13.93 2.14
N GLU A 480 -10.44 15.05 1.67
CA GLU A 480 -11.17 16.30 1.47
C GLU A 480 -11.27 16.68 -0.01
N ASN A 481 -12.38 17.32 -0.37
CA ASN A 481 -12.55 17.95 -1.67
C ASN A 481 -11.96 19.37 -1.71
N SER A 482 -12.04 20.03 -2.87
CA SER A 482 -11.46 21.37 -3.11
C SER A 482 -12.03 22.49 -2.25
N VAL A 483 -13.15 22.28 -1.55
CA VAL A 483 -13.75 23.25 -0.61
C VAL A 483 -13.47 22.91 0.86
N GLY A 484 -12.67 21.87 1.14
CA GLY A 484 -12.28 21.46 2.49
C GLY A 484 -13.33 20.61 3.22
N GLU A 485 -14.29 20.03 2.50
CA GLU A 485 -15.26 19.10 3.07
C GLU A 485 -14.70 17.67 2.98
N ILE A 486 -14.82 16.93 4.08
CA ILE A 486 -14.51 15.49 4.10
C ILE A 486 -15.52 14.78 3.19
N ILE A 487 -15.02 13.90 2.31
CA ILE A 487 -15.84 13.11 1.40
C ILE A 487 -15.72 11.60 1.65
N SER A 488 -14.63 11.15 2.27
CA SER A 488 -14.39 9.75 2.64
C SER A 488 -13.22 9.63 3.62
N HIS A 489 -13.06 8.42 4.16
CA HIS A 489 -11.90 8.01 4.96
C HIS A 489 -11.15 6.87 4.28
N GLU A 490 -9.82 6.95 4.24
CA GLU A 490 -8.96 5.85 3.82
C GLU A 490 -8.22 5.27 5.03
N VAL A 491 -8.53 4.03 5.37
CA VAL A 491 -7.77 3.23 6.34
C VAL A 491 -6.79 2.37 5.56
N ILE A 492 -5.52 2.46 5.92
CA ILE A 492 -4.43 1.71 5.28
C ILE A 492 -3.70 0.95 6.37
N LYS A 493 -3.66 -0.38 6.26
CA LYS A 493 -2.81 -1.23 7.09
C LYS A 493 -1.55 -1.55 6.31
N PHE A 494 -0.40 -1.17 6.84
CA PHE A 494 0.89 -1.62 6.33
C PHE A 494 1.33 -2.86 7.12
N ASN A 495 1.69 -3.93 6.41
CA ASN A 495 2.39 -5.07 6.99
C ASN A 495 3.79 -5.12 6.36
N GLU A 496 4.81 -4.94 7.19
CA GLU A 496 6.22 -5.05 6.85
C GLU A 496 6.72 -6.46 7.15
N ASN A 497 7.30 -7.12 6.16
CA ASN A 497 7.88 -8.44 6.36
C ASN A 497 9.28 -8.50 5.75
N TRP A 498 10.27 -8.13 6.57
CA TRP A 498 11.67 -8.14 6.19
C TRP A 498 12.35 -9.43 6.64
N PHE A 499 12.80 -10.20 5.65
CA PHE A 499 13.74 -11.30 5.80
C PHE A 499 15.09 -10.89 5.20
N ASP A 500 16.17 -11.54 5.63
CA ASP A 500 17.46 -11.34 5.03
C ASP A 500 17.48 -11.90 3.60
N ILE A 501 17.47 -10.98 2.63
CA ILE A 501 17.50 -11.24 1.19
C ILE A 501 18.82 -11.84 0.70
N MET A 502 19.89 -11.74 1.51
CA MET A 502 21.21 -12.28 1.18
C MET A 502 21.40 -13.70 1.74
N THR A 503 20.49 -14.15 2.62
CA THR A 503 20.51 -15.50 3.17
C THR A 503 19.58 -16.41 2.38
N PRO A 504 20.10 -17.42 1.65
CA PRO A 504 19.27 -18.31 0.86
C PRO A 504 18.29 -19.08 1.76
N PRO A 505 17.06 -19.32 1.28
CA PRO A 505 15.97 -19.88 2.08
C PRO A 505 16.05 -21.40 2.27
N PHE A 506 17.14 -22.01 1.83
CA PHE A 506 17.48 -23.43 1.97
C PHE A 506 18.97 -23.53 2.23
N ASN A 507 19.42 -24.61 2.87
CA ASN A 507 20.85 -24.79 3.10
C ASN A 507 21.57 -25.04 1.76
N PRO A 508 22.42 -24.11 1.30
CA PRO A 508 23.04 -24.19 -0.01
C PRO A 508 24.12 -25.29 -0.09
N GLU A 509 24.59 -25.79 1.05
CA GLU A 509 25.63 -26.82 1.14
C GLU A 509 25.08 -28.25 0.99
N LEU A 510 23.75 -28.41 0.91
CA LEU A 510 23.13 -29.73 0.73
C LEU A 510 23.17 -30.16 -0.74
N ASN A 511 23.36 -31.46 -0.96
CA ASN A 511 23.54 -32.08 -2.29
C ASN A 511 22.34 -31.91 -3.25
N ASP A 512 21.17 -31.52 -2.74
CA ASP A 512 19.94 -31.27 -3.50
C ASP A 512 19.81 -29.83 -4.01
N THR A 513 20.78 -28.95 -3.71
CA THR A 513 20.82 -27.57 -4.21
C THR A 513 21.71 -27.43 -5.43
N ILE A 514 21.17 -26.86 -6.51
CA ILE A 514 21.91 -26.52 -7.73
C ILE A 514 22.35 -25.07 -7.65
N GLN A 515 23.65 -24.80 -7.73
CA GLN A 515 24.19 -23.44 -7.68
C GLN A 515 24.67 -22.96 -9.06
N TYR A 516 24.38 -21.70 -9.37
CA TYR A 516 24.87 -20.98 -10.54
C TYR A 516 25.50 -19.65 -10.11
N THR A 517 26.39 -19.12 -10.95
CA THR A 517 26.91 -17.76 -10.83
C THR A 517 26.61 -17.00 -12.12
N LEU A 518 26.11 -15.78 -11.98
CA LEU A 518 25.77 -14.85 -13.05
C LEU A 518 26.62 -13.59 -12.90
N ASP A 519 27.57 -13.39 -13.82
CA ASP A 519 28.49 -12.25 -13.82
C ASP A 519 28.04 -11.16 -14.79
N LEU A 520 27.11 -10.33 -14.34
CA LEU A 520 26.51 -9.21 -15.07
C LEU A 520 27.47 -8.03 -15.25
N SER A 521 27.33 -7.35 -16.38
CA SER A 521 28.06 -6.13 -16.73
C SER A 521 27.16 -5.18 -17.54
N ASP A 522 27.68 -4.04 -18.00
CA ASP A 522 26.98 -3.05 -18.84
C ASP A 522 26.60 -3.54 -20.26
N SER A 523 26.49 -4.85 -20.46
CA SER A 523 26.08 -5.47 -21.71
C SER A 523 24.94 -6.46 -21.48
N TYR A 524 24.15 -6.71 -22.52
CA TYR A 524 23.13 -7.75 -22.47
C TYR A 524 23.79 -9.10 -22.15
N GLN A 525 23.25 -9.78 -21.14
CA GLN A 525 23.70 -11.12 -20.76
C GLN A 525 22.52 -12.05 -20.53
N GLU A 526 22.73 -13.33 -20.82
CA GLU A 526 21.76 -14.40 -20.67
C GLU A 526 22.41 -15.59 -19.96
N ILE A 527 21.75 -16.11 -18.92
CA ILE A 527 21.98 -17.48 -18.44
C ILE A 527 20.89 -18.39 -18.94
N SER A 528 21.30 -19.58 -19.37
CA SER A 528 20.42 -20.68 -19.72
C SER A 528 20.56 -21.81 -18.70
N TYR A 529 19.51 -22.09 -17.95
CA TYR A 529 19.38 -23.27 -17.10
C TYR A 529 18.53 -24.32 -17.81
N ARG A 530 19.03 -25.56 -17.90
CA ARG A 530 18.25 -26.68 -18.45
C ARG A 530 17.66 -27.49 -17.32
N ALA A 531 16.33 -27.44 -17.17
CA ALA A 531 15.63 -28.26 -16.19
C ALA A 531 15.82 -29.75 -16.49
N LYS A 532 16.03 -30.56 -15.45
CA LYS A 532 16.31 -32.00 -15.60
C LYS A 532 15.09 -32.85 -16.01
N ASN A 533 13.89 -32.27 -16.12
CA ASN A 533 12.68 -32.94 -16.58
C ASN A 533 11.81 -32.00 -17.43
N LEU A 534 11.02 -32.58 -18.34
CA LEU A 534 10.24 -31.84 -19.35
C LEU A 534 9.05 -31.03 -18.81
N LYS A 535 8.60 -31.26 -17.57
CA LYS A 535 7.26 -30.88 -17.08
C LYS A 535 7.24 -29.95 -15.86
N ASP A 536 8.39 -29.39 -15.48
CA ASP A 536 8.48 -28.57 -14.26
C ASP A 536 8.43 -27.07 -14.59
N GLY A 537 7.82 -26.29 -13.70
CA GLY A 537 7.84 -24.82 -13.72
C GLY A 537 8.79 -24.28 -12.65
N LEU A 538 9.51 -23.19 -12.94
CA LEU A 538 10.32 -22.49 -11.95
C LEU A 538 9.50 -21.40 -11.28
N LEU A 539 9.60 -21.36 -9.95
CA LEU A 539 8.97 -20.35 -9.11
C LEU A 539 10.05 -19.58 -8.37
N SER A 540 9.82 -18.29 -8.13
CA SER A 540 10.67 -17.53 -7.21
C SER A 540 10.42 -18.03 -5.79
N PHE A 541 11.49 -18.12 -5.00
CA PHE A 541 11.33 -18.55 -3.63
C PHE A 541 10.66 -17.46 -2.80
N TYR A 542 11.14 -16.23 -2.95
CA TYR A 542 10.57 -15.09 -2.24
C TYR A 542 9.30 -14.60 -2.94
N PRO A 543 8.20 -14.38 -2.19
CA PRO A 543 7.01 -13.70 -2.71
C PRO A 543 7.35 -12.31 -3.28
N GLN A 544 6.61 -11.85 -4.28
CA GLN A 544 6.85 -10.60 -5.05
C GLN A 544 8.16 -10.55 -5.86
N GLN A 545 9.11 -11.46 -5.66
CA GLN A 545 10.31 -11.56 -6.49
C GLN A 545 10.03 -12.14 -7.88
N GLY A 546 8.90 -12.84 -8.04
CA GLY A 546 8.55 -13.55 -9.26
C GLY A 546 7.28 -14.39 -9.10
N PRO A 547 7.00 -15.29 -10.05
CA PRO A 547 5.82 -16.14 -9.97
C PRO A 547 5.93 -17.15 -8.82
N THR A 548 4.83 -17.33 -8.08
CA THR A 548 4.76 -18.19 -6.89
C THR A 548 3.84 -19.41 -7.05
N ALA A 549 3.15 -19.52 -8.18
CA ALA A 549 2.27 -20.64 -8.52
C ALA A 549 2.55 -21.13 -9.93
N VAL A 550 2.38 -22.43 -10.17
CA VAL A 550 2.56 -23.02 -11.49
C VAL A 550 1.32 -22.73 -12.36
N THR A 551 1.53 -22.35 -13.63
CA THR A 551 0.44 -21.99 -14.57
C THR A 551 0.44 -22.91 -15.80
N TRP A 552 -0.64 -22.88 -16.59
CA TRP A 552 -0.71 -23.61 -17.86
C TRP A 552 -0.85 -22.64 -19.02
N ALA A 553 -0.02 -22.80 -20.05
CA ALA A 553 -0.03 -21.98 -21.28
C ALA A 553 0.18 -20.46 -21.09
N ASP A 554 0.80 -20.05 -19.98
CA ASP A 554 1.18 -18.67 -19.75
C ASP A 554 2.42 -18.30 -20.57
N THR A 555 2.34 -17.20 -21.33
CA THR A 555 3.40 -16.66 -22.19
C THR A 555 3.99 -15.35 -21.69
N THR A 556 3.67 -14.96 -20.46
CA THR A 556 4.17 -13.71 -19.85
C THR A 556 5.68 -13.78 -19.62
N ILE A 557 6.42 -12.76 -20.04
CA ILE A 557 7.83 -12.61 -19.65
C ILE A 557 7.86 -12.02 -18.25
N ASN A 558 8.37 -12.77 -17.28
CA ASN A 558 8.38 -12.34 -15.88
C ASN A 558 9.49 -11.32 -15.67
N LYS A 559 9.16 -10.16 -15.09
CA LYS A 559 10.14 -9.20 -14.59
C LYS A 559 10.39 -9.49 -13.11
N LEU A 560 11.57 -10.01 -12.81
CA LEU A 560 11.97 -10.41 -11.46
C LEU A 560 12.72 -9.25 -10.79
N PRO A 561 12.15 -8.57 -9.77
CA PRO A 561 12.91 -7.62 -8.98
C PRO A 561 13.96 -8.35 -8.13
N ILE A 562 15.21 -7.93 -8.21
CA ILE A 562 16.34 -8.44 -7.42
C ILE A 562 16.92 -7.29 -6.63
N VAL A 563 17.08 -7.46 -5.32
CA VAL A 563 17.80 -6.49 -4.51
C VAL A 563 19.29 -6.81 -4.59
N VAL A 564 20.06 -5.81 -4.99
CA VAL A 564 21.52 -5.86 -5.12
C VAL A 564 22.17 -5.02 -4.04
N GLU A 565 23.27 -5.51 -3.48
CA GLU A 565 24.04 -4.83 -2.45
C GLU A 565 25.41 -4.44 -2.99
N ASN A 566 25.76 -3.16 -2.89
CA ASN A 566 27.08 -2.69 -3.26
C ASN A 566 28.12 -3.24 -2.28
N ILE A 567 29.14 -3.94 -2.79
CA ILE A 567 30.10 -4.66 -1.93
C ILE A 567 30.98 -3.72 -1.10
N ASN A 568 31.10 -2.44 -1.49
CA ASN A 568 31.95 -1.47 -0.83
C ASN A 568 31.16 -0.59 0.15
N THR A 569 29.97 -0.13 -0.26
CA THR A 569 29.15 0.78 0.58
C THR A 569 28.12 0.05 1.42
N LEU A 570 27.83 -1.22 1.11
CA LEU A 570 26.72 -2.01 1.66
C LEU A 570 25.33 -1.41 1.39
N GLU A 571 25.25 -0.36 0.57
CA GLU A 571 23.98 0.21 0.13
C GLU A 571 23.28 -0.78 -0.80
N ARG A 572 21.96 -0.86 -0.64
CA ARG A 572 21.11 -1.75 -1.43
C ARG A 572 20.26 -0.97 -2.43
N ASP A 573 20.08 -1.54 -3.60
CA ASP A 573 19.23 -1.02 -4.67
C ASP A 573 18.48 -2.18 -5.34
N LYS A 574 17.51 -1.88 -6.21
CA LYS A 574 16.68 -2.88 -6.89
C LYS A 574 16.97 -2.88 -8.38
N ILE A 575 17.31 -4.03 -8.92
CA ILE A 575 17.35 -4.27 -10.37
C ILE A 575 16.17 -5.15 -10.80
N TYR A 576 15.93 -5.22 -12.10
CA TYR A 576 14.95 -6.09 -12.71
C TYR A 576 15.64 -6.98 -13.75
N LEU A 577 15.39 -8.29 -13.64
CA LEU A 577 15.78 -9.29 -14.62
C LEU A 577 14.55 -9.76 -15.39
N GLU A 578 14.70 -10.02 -16.69
CA GLU A 578 13.63 -10.63 -17.48
C GLU A 578 13.86 -12.15 -17.56
N ALA A 579 12.84 -12.92 -17.18
CA ALA A 579 12.94 -14.35 -17.04
C ALA A 579 11.79 -15.06 -17.78
N PHE A 580 12.15 -16.11 -18.53
CA PHE A 580 11.20 -16.88 -19.34
C PHE A 580 11.72 -18.29 -19.62
N LYS A 581 10.84 -19.13 -20.15
CA LYS A 581 11.11 -20.52 -20.49
C LYS A 581 11.04 -20.71 -22.00
N ASP A 582 12.14 -21.13 -22.61
CA ASP A 582 12.23 -21.54 -24.00
C ASP A 582 12.03 -23.06 -24.11
N ILE A 583 11.03 -23.49 -24.88
CA ILE A 583 10.70 -24.90 -25.08
C ILE A 583 10.96 -25.37 -26.51
N GLY A 584 11.71 -24.59 -27.31
CA GLY A 584 12.06 -24.88 -28.70
C GLY A 584 10.96 -24.55 -29.72
N CYS A 585 9.68 -24.50 -29.32
CA CYS A 585 8.57 -24.07 -30.19
C CYS A 585 7.89 -22.77 -29.73
N GLY A 586 8.49 -22.05 -28.79
CA GLY A 586 8.01 -20.75 -28.31
C GLY A 586 8.55 -20.41 -26.93
N TYR A 587 8.30 -19.16 -26.51
CA TYR A 587 8.60 -18.67 -25.16
C TYR A 587 7.36 -18.70 -24.29
N TYR A 588 7.56 -19.13 -23.05
CA TYR A 588 6.53 -19.24 -22.03
C TYR A 588 7.01 -18.61 -20.73
N SER A 589 6.09 -18.28 -19.83
CA SER A 589 6.41 -17.86 -18.46
C SER A 589 7.21 -18.95 -17.74
N MET A 590 8.09 -18.57 -16.82
CA MET A 590 9.01 -19.52 -16.16
C MET A 590 8.28 -20.57 -15.33
N ASN A 591 7.10 -20.22 -14.81
CA ASN A 591 6.19 -21.08 -14.06
C ASN A 591 5.19 -21.85 -14.94
N SER A 592 5.26 -21.74 -16.26
CA SER A 592 4.33 -22.41 -17.18
C SER A 592 4.61 -23.91 -17.24
N GLY A 593 3.58 -24.75 -17.35
CA GLY A 593 3.67 -26.20 -17.53
C GLY A 593 3.82 -26.65 -18.98
N VAL A 594 3.80 -25.74 -19.97
CA VAL A 594 3.86 -26.12 -21.39
C VAL A 594 5.23 -26.68 -21.76
N TYR A 595 5.23 -27.72 -22.59
CA TYR A 595 6.42 -28.34 -23.18
C TYR A 595 6.17 -28.73 -24.63
N CYS A 596 7.24 -28.88 -25.41
CA CYS A 596 7.18 -29.19 -26.83
C CYS A 596 8.01 -30.42 -27.18
N GLY A 597 7.33 -31.53 -27.47
CA GLY A 597 8.00 -32.81 -27.76
C GLY A 597 8.86 -33.29 -26.58
N ASN A 598 10.03 -33.83 -26.89
CA ASN A 598 10.98 -34.39 -25.91
C ASN A 598 12.14 -33.43 -25.57
N ILE A 599 11.99 -32.13 -25.81
CA ILE A 599 13.06 -31.13 -25.59
C ILE A 599 12.97 -30.57 -24.18
N ASN A 600 14.02 -30.77 -23.37
CA ASN A 600 14.08 -30.21 -22.02
C ASN A 600 14.02 -28.67 -22.09
N PRO A 601 13.07 -28.05 -21.37
CA PRO A 601 12.92 -26.60 -21.37
C PRO A 601 14.21 -25.93 -20.89
N ILE A 602 14.51 -24.78 -21.48
CA ILE A 602 15.61 -23.92 -21.07
C ILE A 602 15.00 -22.69 -20.41
N PHE A 603 15.26 -22.55 -19.12
CA PHE A 603 14.97 -21.30 -18.43
C PHE A 603 16.05 -20.29 -18.76
N LYS A 604 15.62 -19.10 -19.15
CA LYS A 604 16.46 -17.98 -19.51
C LYS A 604 16.22 -16.84 -18.54
N VAL A 605 17.31 -16.30 -17.99
CA VAL A 605 17.31 -15.05 -17.23
C VAL A 605 18.21 -14.08 -17.95
N THR A 606 17.69 -12.89 -18.17
CA THR A 606 18.34 -11.86 -18.98
C THR A 606 18.45 -10.56 -18.22
N TYR A 607 19.61 -9.92 -18.34
CA TYR A 607 19.87 -8.58 -17.80
C TYR A 607 19.97 -7.58 -18.94
N SER A 608 19.24 -6.48 -18.81
CA SER A 608 19.29 -5.34 -19.72
C SER A 608 19.69 -4.09 -18.93
N PRO A 609 20.78 -3.39 -19.30
CA PRO A 609 21.15 -2.12 -18.69
C PRO A 609 20.04 -1.06 -18.81
N GLN A 610 19.28 -1.05 -19.90
CA GLN A 610 18.20 -0.08 -20.13
C GLN A 610 17.07 -0.20 -19.10
N LEU A 611 16.78 -1.41 -18.62
CA LEU A 611 15.78 -1.63 -17.57
C LEU A 611 16.30 -1.22 -16.18
N ASN A 612 17.61 -1.03 -16.04
CA ASN A 612 18.32 -0.83 -14.78
C ASN A 612 19.21 0.43 -14.81
N SER A 613 18.84 1.42 -15.63
CA SER A 613 19.65 2.62 -15.87
C SER A 613 19.73 3.56 -14.66
N HIS A 614 18.91 3.33 -13.63
CA HIS A 614 18.96 4.07 -12.37
C HIS A 614 20.10 3.63 -11.46
N LEU A 615 20.68 2.44 -11.68
CA LEU A 615 21.70 1.88 -10.82
C LEU A 615 23.01 2.64 -10.98
N LYS A 616 23.58 3.12 -9.87
CA LYS A 616 24.86 3.83 -9.87
C LYS A 616 26.02 2.91 -10.25
N SER A 617 27.14 3.51 -10.65
CA SER A 617 28.37 2.77 -10.90
C SER A 617 28.86 2.06 -9.62
N GLY A 618 29.27 0.82 -9.75
CA GLY A 618 29.72 0.03 -8.61
C GLY A 618 29.85 -1.46 -8.90
N VAL A 619 30.26 -2.19 -7.88
CA VAL A 619 30.26 -3.66 -7.89
C VAL A 619 29.24 -4.12 -6.86
N TYR A 620 28.35 -4.99 -7.30
CA TYR A 620 27.17 -5.40 -6.58
C TYR A 620 27.11 -6.92 -6.48
N ARG A 621 26.49 -7.40 -5.40
CA ARG A 621 26.16 -8.81 -5.18
C ARG A 621 24.67 -8.99 -4.91
N ALA A 622 24.12 -10.12 -5.33
CA ALA A 622 22.75 -10.54 -4.99
C ALA A 622 22.60 -12.06 -5.08
N ILE A 623 21.46 -12.55 -4.63
CA ILE A 623 21.02 -13.93 -4.87
C ILE A 623 19.62 -13.96 -5.49
N LEU A 624 19.38 -14.97 -6.32
CA LEU A 624 18.07 -15.34 -6.83
C LEU A 624 17.80 -16.81 -6.51
N PRO A 625 17.11 -17.09 -5.38
CA PRO A 625 16.67 -18.43 -5.04
C PRO A 625 15.40 -18.78 -5.82
N LEU A 626 15.45 -19.91 -6.52
CA LEU A 626 14.36 -20.47 -7.31
C LEU A 626 14.07 -21.90 -6.86
N GLN A 627 12.86 -22.36 -7.16
CA GLN A 627 12.46 -23.73 -6.93
C GLN A 627 11.76 -24.29 -8.16
N SER A 628 12.20 -25.46 -8.64
CA SER A 628 11.48 -26.19 -9.69
C SER A 628 10.38 -27.03 -9.04
N ARG A 629 9.17 -26.94 -9.59
CA ARG A 629 8.00 -27.69 -9.12
C ARG A 629 7.32 -28.44 -10.25
N HIS A 630 6.92 -29.67 -9.95
CA HIS A 630 6.17 -30.51 -10.87
C HIS A 630 4.78 -29.94 -11.11
N ILE A 631 4.37 -29.76 -12.37
CA ILE A 631 3.11 -29.09 -12.73
C ILE A 631 1.86 -29.74 -12.13
N ASP A 632 1.76 -31.07 -12.14
CA ASP A 632 0.52 -31.75 -11.73
C ASP A 632 0.42 -31.97 -10.22
N THR A 633 1.57 -32.12 -9.55
CA THR A 633 1.63 -32.53 -8.14
C THR A 633 2.12 -31.42 -7.22
N ASN A 634 2.60 -30.32 -7.80
CA ASN A 634 3.28 -29.22 -7.12
C ASN A 634 4.47 -29.67 -6.23
N GLN A 635 4.98 -30.88 -6.45
CA GLN A 635 6.10 -31.43 -5.71
C GLN A 635 7.39 -30.70 -6.07
N VAL A 636 8.17 -30.36 -5.06
CA VAL A 636 9.51 -29.77 -5.21
C VAL A 636 10.42 -30.79 -5.88
N ARG A 637 11.19 -30.33 -6.88
CA ARG A 637 12.17 -31.15 -7.61
C ARG A 637 13.60 -30.72 -7.32
N ASP A 638 13.89 -29.44 -7.53
CA ASP A 638 15.23 -28.87 -7.30
C ASP A 638 15.09 -27.53 -6.56
N ASN A 639 16.03 -27.27 -5.64
CA ASN A 639 16.30 -25.92 -5.15
C ASN A 639 17.45 -25.37 -6.00
N ILE A 640 17.31 -24.15 -6.52
CA ILE A 640 18.29 -23.53 -7.40
C ILE A 640 18.68 -22.19 -6.81
N LEU A 641 19.98 -21.97 -6.58
CA LEU A 641 20.51 -20.70 -6.11
C LEU A 641 21.36 -20.07 -7.20
N ILE A 642 20.95 -18.91 -7.69
CA ILE A 642 21.75 -18.12 -8.61
C ILE A 642 22.43 -17.01 -7.82
N ASN A 643 23.76 -17.07 -7.69
CA ASN A 643 24.57 -15.97 -7.18
C ASN A 643 24.79 -14.96 -8.30
N ILE A 644 24.58 -13.68 -8.03
CA ILE A 644 24.68 -12.61 -9.02
C ILE A 644 25.81 -11.68 -8.60
N ASN A 645 26.79 -11.50 -9.50
CA ASN A 645 27.80 -10.47 -9.41
C ASN A 645 27.49 -9.46 -10.51
N LEU A 646 27.32 -8.18 -10.18
CA LEU A 646 27.00 -7.13 -11.16
C LEU A 646 28.05 -6.03 -11.09
N THR A 647 28.68 -5.72 -12.22
CA THR A 647 29.56 -4.56 -12.36
C THR A 647 28.90 -3.52 -13.24
N VAL A 648 28.57 -2.37 -12.67
CA VAL A 648 28.13 -1.18 -13.41
C VAL A 648 29.31 -0.24 -13.53
N LYS A 649 29.78 0.02 -14.75
CA LYS A 649 30.87 0.99 -14.93
C LYS A 649 30.32 2.40 -14.80
N ALA A 650 31.18 3.32 -14.35
CA ALA A 650 30.92 4.74 -14.53
C ALA A 650 30.77 5.01 -16.02
N GLU A 651 29.66 5.62 -16.44
CA GLU A 651 29.60 6.21 -17.77
C GLU A 651 30.70 7.29 -17.87
N ASN A 652 31.21 7.53 -19.07
CA ASN A 652 32.14 8.64 -19.29
C ASN A 652 31.35 9.95 -19.13
N ASN A 653 31.22 10.45 -17.91
CA ASN A 653 30.57 11.73 -17.65
C ASN A 653 31.57 12.87 -17.89
N THR A 654 31.20 13.86 -18.70
CA THR A 654 32.02 15.06 -18.91
C THR A 654 31.40 16.24 -18.19
N PRO A 655 32.16 17.05 -17.43
CA PRO A 655 31.57 18.18 -16.72
C PRO A 655 30.88 19.17 -17.69
N PRO A 656 29.77 19.78 -17.26
CA PRO A 656 29.01 20.69 -18.11
C PRO A 656 29.81 21.95 -18.45
N LYS A 657 29.48 22.60 -19.57
CA LYS A 657 30.12 23.84 -20.01
C LYS A 657 29.20 25.04 -19.76
N LEU A 658 29.59 25.93 -18.85
CA LEU A 658 28.97 27.25 -18.71
C LEU A 658 29.62 28.30 -19.61
N VAL A 659 28.79 29.13 -20.23
CA VAL A 659 29.18 30.29 -21.03
C VAL A 659 28.31 31.47 -20.65
N SER A 660 28.90 32.66 -20.43
CA SER A 660 28.15 33.89 -20.19
C SER A 660 27.43 34.32 -21.46
N THR A 661 26.17 34.76 -21.36
CA THR A 661 25.39 35.24 -22.52
C THR A 661 25.77 36.66 -22.95
N GLY A 662 26.62 37.34 -22.17
CA GLY A 662 27.07 38.71 -22.46
C GLY A 662 26.03 39.79 -22.12
N ALA A 663 24.82 39.43 -21.68
CA ALA A 663 23.80 40.38 -21.23
C ALA A 663 24.03 40.75 -19.75
N ALA A 664 24.64 41.91 -19.52
CA ALA A 664 25.13 42.29 -18.19
C ALA A 664 24.11 43.12 -17.37
N ASN A 665 23.08 43.70 -17.99
CA ASN A 665 22.29 44.75 -17.35
C ASN A 665 20.90 44.29 -16.83
N ILE A 666 20.57 44.67 -15.59
CA ILE A 666 19.27 44.49 -14.93
C ILE A 666 18.79 45.85 -14.40
N LEU A 667 17.49 46.14 -14.47
CA LEU A 667 16.94 47.38 -13.89
C LEU A 667 16.78 47.28 -12.38
N VAL A 668 17.04 48.40 -11.68
CA VAL A 668 16.77 48.52 -10.24
C VAL A 668 15.34 48.08 -9.91
N GLY A 669 15.21 47.13 -8.98
CA GLY A 669 13.95 46.57 -8.50
C GLY A 669 13.39 45.39 -9.31
N ASN A 670 14.02 45.01 -10.42
CA ASN A 670 13.64 43.79 -11.15
C ASN A 670 14.18 42.53 -10.46
N GLU A 671 13.52 41.39 -10.72
CA GLU A 671 13.95 40.07 -10.26
C GLU A 671 15.22 39.61 -11.01
N PHE A 672 16.16 39.02 -10.27
CA PHE A 672 17.36 38.39 -10.82
C PHE A 672 17.10 36.91 -11.08
N ILE A 673 17.22 36.48 -12.34
CA ILE A 673 17.01 35.10 -12.78
C ILE A 673 18.30 34.59 -13.40
N SER A 674 18.99 33.66 -12.72
CA SER A 674 20.33 33.19 -13.10
C SER A 674 20.44 32.69 -14.54
N SER A 675 19.44 31.96 -15.02
CA SER A 675 19.41 31.35 -16.36
C SER A 675 19.31 32.35 -17.53
N ASN A 676 19.08 33.64 -17.27
CA ASN A 676 19.07 34.67 -18.31
C ASN A 676 20.49 35.18 -18.65
N HIS A 677 21.47 34.94 -17.79
CA HIS A 677 22.81 35.53 -17.87
C HIS A 677 23.90 34.53 -18.26
N VAL A 678 23.60 33.24 -18.20
CA VAL A 678 24.52 32.16 -18.54
C VAL A 678 23.78 31.06 -19.30
N HIS A 679 24.47 30.42 -20.24
CA HIS A 679 24.05 29.18 -20.89
C HIS A 679 24.89 28.03 -20.37
N ALA A 680 24.26 26.89 -20.13
CA ALA A 680 24.93 25.65 -19.73
C ALA A 680 24.56 24.53 -20.70
N ILE A 681 25.58 23.96 -21.34
CA ILE A 681 25.43 22.81 -22.23
C ILE A 681 26.31 21.69 -21.70
N ASP A 682 25.72 20.52 -21.64
CA ASP A 682 26.37 19.27 -21.32
C ASP A 682 26.31 18.31 -22.52
N ASN A 683 27.31 17.44 -22.67
CA ASN A 683 27.35 16.51 -23.80
C ASN A 683 26.35 15.36 -23.63
N GLU A 684 26.14 14.92 -22.39
CA GLU A 684 25.30 13.79 -22.02
C GLU A 684 23.85 14.26 -21.75
N ASP A 685 23.67 15.40 -21.09
CA ASP A 685 22.36 15.94 -20.68
C ASP A 685 21.78 17.00 -21.63
N GLY A 686 22.57 17.53 -22.57
CA GLY A 686 22.13 18.60 -23.48
C GLY A 686 22.05 19.98 -22.82
N ASP A 687 21.02 20.77 -23.12
CA ASP A 687 20.86 22.13 -22.57
C ASP A 687 20.28 22.09 -21.16
N ILE A 688 21.14 22.31 -20.16
CA ILE A 688 20.81 22.34 -18.74
C ILE A 688 20.78 23.76 -18.16
N THR A 689 20.64 24.79 -19.00
CA THR A 689 20.66 26.21 -18.61
C THR A 689 19.65 26.54 -17.48
N ARG A 690 18.51 25.83 -17.42
CA ARG A 690 17.49 26.03 -16.38
C ARG A 690 17.91 25.56 -14.99
N SER A 691 18.95 24.73 -14.90
CA SER A 691 19.48 24.20 -13.64
C SER A 691 20.58 25.08 -13.05
N VAL A 692 20.96 26.16 -13.73
CA VAL A 692 22.02 27.06 -13.27
C VAL A 692 21.55 27.88 -12.07
N ILE A 693 22.34 27.87 -11.00
CA ILE A 693 22.14 28.66 -9.79
C ILE A 693 23.23 29.73 -9.66
N ALA A 694 22.92 30.82 -8.95
CA ALA A 694 23.93 31.77 -8.48
C ALA A 694 24.27 31.45 -7.02
N LEU A 695 25.55 31.47 -6.67
CA LEU A 695 26.02 31.16 -5.31
C LEU A 695 25.86 32.35 -4.36
N GLU A 696 25.84 33.57 -4.89
CA GLU A 696 25.62 34.81 -4.14
C GLU A 696 24.22 35.38 -4.38
N THR A 697 23.74 36.17 -3.41
CA THR A 697 22.51 36.97 -3.56
C THR A 697 22.87 38.37 -4.02
N ILE A 698 22.17 38.86 -5.05
CA ILE A 698 22.34 40.22 -5.58
C ILE A 698 21.22 41.11 -5.02
N ASP A 699 21.59 42.26 -4.45
CA ASP A 699 20.62 43.28 -4.05
C ASP A 699 20.27 44.17 -5.25
N THR A 700 19.20 43.82 -5.97
CA THR A 700 18.76 44.57 -7.15
C THR A 700 18.10 45.92 -6.81
N SER A 701 17.99 46.30 -5.53
CA SER A 701 17.49 47.63 -5.12
C SER A 701 18.55 48.73 -5.23
N ILE A 702 19.83 48.35 -5.38
CA ILE A 702 20.97 49.25 -5.44
C ILE A 702 21.62 49.12 -6.81
N ALA A 703 21.82 50.25 -7.50
CA ALA A 703 22.57 50.26 -8.75
C ALA A 703 24.06 50.02 -8.48
N GLY A 704 24.71 49.17 -9.29
CA GLY A 704 26.10 48.78 -9.10
C GLY A 704 26.50 47.55 -9.91
N SER A 705 27.80 47.24 -9.93
CA SER A 705 28.35 46.04 -10.57
C SER A 705 28.62 44.97 -9.51
N TYR A 706 27.99 43.82 -9.65
CA TYR A 706 28.07 42.69 -8.72
C TYR A 706 28.88 41.56 -9.35
N SER A 707 29.84 41.02 -8.62
CA SER A 707 30.54 39.79 -9.03
C SER A 707 29.73 38.58 -8.59
N VAL A 708 29.39 37.71 -9.54
CA VAL A 708 28.47 36.58 -9.32
C VAL A 708 29.11 35.31 -9.87
N THR A 709 29.11 34.28 -9.03
CA THR A 709 29.54 32.93 -9.36
C THR A 709 28.33 32.07 -9.65
N PHE A 710 28.22 31.62 -10.90
CA PHE A 710 27.21 30.67 -11.32
C PHE A 710 27.73 29.24 -11.17
N GLN A 711 26.85 28.31 -10.79
CA GLN A 711 27.13 26.89 -10.72
C GLN A 711 26.03 26.11 -11.44
N VAL A 712 26.41 25.05 -12.15
CA VAL A 712 25.50 24.01 -12.62
C VAL A 712 26.05 22.64 -12.24
N THR A 713 25.15 21.71 -11.95
CA THR A 713 25.45 20.30 -11.70
C THR A 713 24.67 19.49 -12.73
N ASP A 714 25.35 18.57 -13.41
CA ASP A 714 24.72 17.65 -14.36
C ASP A 714 23.94 16.53 -13.63
N SER A 715 23.26 15.66 -14.38
CA SER A 715 22.46 14.57 -13.82
C SER A 715 23.32 13.46 -13.18
N ASN A 716 24.61 13.42 -13.52
CA ASN A 716 25.59 12.45 -13.06
C ASN A 716 26.48 12.97 -11.89
N GLY A 717 26.29 14.22 -11.47
CA GLY A 717 26.89 14.84 -10.29
C GLY A 717 28.15 15.67 -10.52
N GLU A 718 28.65 15.83 -11.75
CA GLU A 718 29.78 16.73 -12.02
C GLU A 718 29.31 18.19 -12.09
N THR A 719 30.22 19.11 -11.75
CA THR A 719 29.87 20.53 -11.61
C THR A 719 30.79 21.44 -12.39
N ALA A 720 30.23 22.52 -12.90
CA ALA A 720 30.98 23.62 -13.48
C ALA A 720 30.59 24.95 -12.87
N THR A 721 31.56 25.86 -12.80
CA THR A 721 31.37 27.21 -12.26
C THR A 721 31.86 28.27 -13.23
N LEU A 722 31.19 29.42 -13.23
CA LEU A 722 31.57 30.59 -14.03
C LEU A 722 31.35 31.86 -13.21
N GLN A 723 32.42 32.64 -13.02
CA GLN A 723 32.33 33.96 -12.39
C GLN A 723 32.21 35.04 -13.47
N THR A 724 31.19 35.88 -13.38
CA THR A 724 30.98 37.05 -14.26
C THR A 724 30.42 38.23 -13.47
N TYR A 725 30.31 39.40 -14.11
CA TYR A 725 29.71 40.59 -13.50
C TYR A 725 28.29 40.82 -14.00
N ILE A 726 27.40 41.22 -13.09
CA ILE A 726 26.03 41.66 -13.37
C ILE A 726 25.90 43.11 -12.91
N ASN A 727 25.46 43.97 -13.82
CA ASN A 727 25.27 45.39 -13.60
C ASN A 727 23.78 45.68 -13.33
N VAL A 728 23.50 46.28 -12.17
CA VAL A 728 22.18 46.83 -11.86
C VAL A 728 22.20 48.31 -12.21
N ILE A 729 21.33 48.73 -13.13
CA ILE A 729 21.30 50.11 -13.67
C ILE A 729 19.94 50.78 -13.42
N LEU A 730 19.94 52.12 -13.34
CA LEU A 730 18.71 52.89 -13.24
C LEU A 730 18.03 53.00 -14.62
N LYS A 731 16.70 53.13 -14.63
CA LYS A 731 15.95 53.39 -15.86
C LYS A 731 16.37 54.68 -16.57
N SER A 732 16.88 55.68 -15.83
CA SER A 732 17.45 56.91 -16.40
C SER A 732 18.73 56.69 -17.20
N ASP A 733 19.40 55.56 -16.99
CA ASP A 733 20.73 55.30 -17.51
C ASP A 733 20.68 54.39 -18.74
N ILE A 734 19.49 53.97 -19.17
CA ILE A 734 19.28 53.23 -20.43
C ILE A 734 19.60 54.15 -21.61
N ALA A 735 20.28 53.60 -22.61
CA ALA A 735 20.57 54.31 -23.85
C ALA A 735 19.28 54.75 -24.57
N THR A 736 19.31 55.95 -25.15
CA THR A 736 18.19 56.44 -25.96
C THR A 736 18.14 55.72 -27.31
N SER A 737 16.96 55.62 -27.91
CA SER A 737 16.80 55.04 -29.25
C SER A 737 17.67 55.74 -30.31
N GLU A 738 17.93 57.04 -30.15
CA GLU A 738 18.83 57.81 -31.03
C GLU A 738 20.29 57.34 -30.90
N ALA A 739 20.77 57.11 -29.68
CA ALA A 739 22.11 56.59 -29.43
C ALA A 739 22.29 55.16 -29.99
N LEU A 740 21.28 54.29 -29.81
CA LEU A 740 21.30 52.92 -30.35
C LEU A 740 21.26 52.92 -31.88
N THR A 741 20.46 53.79 -32.49
CA THR A 741 20.42 53.95 -33.95
C THR A 741 21.79 54.41 -34.48
N SER A 742 22.46 55.30 -33.75
CA SER A 742 23.80 55.78 -34.11
C SER A 742 24.84 54.67 -34.01
N LEU A 743 24.80 53.85 -32.95
CA LEU A 743 25.67 52.69 -32.80
C LEU A 743 25.42 51.64 -33.90
N GLN A 744 24.16 51.35 -34.21
CA GLN A 744 23.79 50.42 -35.29
C GLN A 744 24.35 50.87 -36.64
N ALA A 745 24.30 52.17 -36.93
CA ALA A 745 24.87 52.72 -38.16
C ALA A 745 26.40 52.54 -38.23
N LEU A 746 27.11 52.72 -37.11
CA LEU A 746 28.55 52.46 -37.01
C LEU A 746 28.87 50.97 -37.20
N VAL A 747 28.10 50.07 -36.58
CA VAL A 747 28.26 48.61 -36.77
C VAL A 747 28.10 48.23 -38.23
N THR A 748 27.03 48.68 -38.89
CA THR A 748 26.80 48.41 -40.31
C THR A 748 27.91 49.00 -41.19
N GLN A 749 28.42 50.19 -40.85
CA GLN A 749 29.57 50.76 -41.55
C GLN A 749 30.83 49.89 -41.38
N ALA A 750 31.13 49.45 -40.17
CA ALA A 750 32.28 48.59 -39.89
C ALA A 750 32.18 47.21 -40.57
N GLU A 751 30.99 46.60 -40.56
CA GLU A 751 30.72 45.33 -41.27
C GLU A 751 30.93 45.47 -42.78
N SER A 752 30.53 46.61 -43.37
CA SER A 752 30.81 46.86 -44.79
C SER A 752 32.30 46.96 -45.13
N ILE A 753 33.14 47.39 -44.18
CA ILE A 753 34.60 47.35 -44.32
C ILE A 753 35.11 45.91 -44.25
N LEU A 754 34.55 45.10 -43.34
CA LEU A 754 34.87 43.69 -43.20
C LEU A 754 34.64 42.91 -44.51
N ASP A 755 33.53 43.20 -45.21
CA ASP A 755 33.16 42.57 -46.48
C ASP A 755 34.16 42.83 -47.62
N VAL A 756 34.88 43.96 -47.58
CA VAL A 756 35.92 44.30 -48.57
C VAL A 756 37.24 43.53 -48.29
N GLY A 757 37.39 42.97 -47.09
CA GLY A 757 38.55 42.18 -46.68
C GLY A 757 39.74 43.01 -46.17
N GLN A 758 40.70 42.33 -45.55
CA GLN A 758 41.80 42.93 -44.76
C GLN A 758 42.71 43.89 -45.56
N ASN A 759 42.88 43.70 -46.87
CA ASN A 759 43.76 44.50 -47.73
C ASN A 759 45.16 44.73 -47.13
N ASN A 760 45.63 45.99 -47.08
CA ASN A 760 46.94 46.37 -46.51
C ASN A 760 46.90 46.60 -44.98
N CYS A 761 45.77 46.37 -44.31
CA CYS A 761 45.65 46.56 -42.86
C CYS A 761 46.51 45.55 -42.09
N SER A 762 47.18 46.02 -41.03
CA SER A 762 47.82 45.12 -40.09
C SER A 762 46.80 44.19 -39.40
N GLU A 763 47.24 43.00 -39.03
CA GLU A 763 46.40 42.02 -38.31
C GLU A 763 45.87 42.57 -36.99
N ILE A 764 46.60 43.48 -36.33
CA ILE A 764 46.18 44.14 -35.09
C ILE A 764 44.96 45.03 -35.34
N ILE A 765 45.03 45.94 -36.30
CA ILE A 765 43.92 46.87 -36.65
C ILE A 765 42.71 46.07 -37.14
N TRP A 766 42.95 45.02 -37.92
CA TRP A 766 41.87 44.18 -38.44
C TRP A 766 41.14 43.40 -37.34
N ASN A 767 41.89 42.80 -36.42
CA ASN A 767 41.30 42.10 -35.28
C ASN A 767 40.61 43.06 -34.31
N GLU A 768 41.11 44.28 -34.15
CA GLU A 768 40.47 45.34 -33.36
C GLU A 768 39.11 45.75 -33.96
N LEU A 769 39.01 45.92 -35.28
CA LEU A 769 37.74 46.18 -35.96
C LEU A 769 36.73 45.04 -35.73
N ILE A 770 37.15 43.77 -35.93
CA ILE A 770 36.32 42.59 -35.67
C ILE A 770 35.82 42.56 -34.23
N TYR A 771 36.72 42.81 -33.28
CA TYR A 771 36.40 42.84 -31.86
C TYR A 771 35.36 43.94 -31.55
N MET A 772 35.53 45.14 -32.11
CA MET A 772 34.63 46.26 -31.89
C MET A 772 33.26 46.07 -32.56
N ILE A 773 33.19 45.40 -33.72
CA ILE A 773 31.92 44.98 -34.33
C ILE A 773 31.15 44.05 -33.40
N ASN A 774 31.84 43.04 -32.84
CA ASN A 774 31.22 42.10 -31.90
C ASN A 774 30.73 42.82 -30.64
N MET A 775 31.51 43.74 -30.08
CA MET A 775 31.09 44.57 -28.95
C MET A 775 29.88 45.46 -29.27
N GLY A 776 29.83 46.04 -30.47
CA GLY A 776 28.67 46.80 -30.93
C GLY A 776 27.40 45.95 -31.01
N ASN A 777 27.51 44.76 -31.61
CA ASN A 777 26.41 43.80 -31.71
C ASN A 777 25.97 43.26 -30.34
N LEU A 778 26.88 43.09 -29.37
CA LEU A 778 26.52 42.73 -28.00
C LEU A 778 25.66 43.81 -27.34
N VAL A 779 26.09 45.07 -27.38
CA VAL A 779 25.34 46.19 -26.79
C VAL A 779 23.97 46.35 -27.46
N LEU A 780 23.87 46.19 -28.78
CA LEU A 780 22.60 46.31 -29.51
C LEU A 780 21.58 45.21 -29.19
N ASN A 781 22.07 44.02 -28.79
CA ASN A 781 21.23 42.88 -28.44
C ASN A 781 20.93 42.78 -26.94
N GLU A 782 21.48 43.67 -26.10
CA GLU A 782 21.13 43.71 -24.69
C GLU A 782 19.68 44.17 -24.48
N PRO A 783 18.94 43.60 -23.50
CA PRO A 783 17.60 44.05 -23.16
C PRO A 783 17.55 45.50 -22.62
N TYR A 784 18.60 45.91 -21.89
CA TYR A 784 18.71 47.21 -21.24
C TYR A 784 20.12 47.83 -21.43
N PRO A 785 20.50 48.21 -22.65
CA PRO A 785 21.84 48.73 -22.92
C PRO A 785 22.05 50.05 -22.19
N SER A 786 23.14 50.18 -21.43
CA SER A 786 23.40 51.43 -20.72
C SER A 786 23.88 52.53 -21.67
N ARG A 787 23.56 53.78 -21.34
CA ARG A 787 24.00 54.98 -22.07
C ARG A 787 25.52 55.09 -22.09
N GLN A 788 26.18 54.70 -21.00
CA GLN A 788 27.63 54.76 -20.88
C GLN A 788 28.32 53.73 -21.79
N GLU A 789 27.85 52.47 -21.77
CA GLU A 789 28.37 51.42 -22.66
C GLU A 789 28.11 51.77 -24.12
N THR A 790 26.90 52.20 -24.46
CA THR A 790 26.54 52.60 -25.83
C THR A 790 27.44 53.72 -26.35
N LEU A 791 27.72 54.73 -25.53
CA LEU A 791 28.60 55.84 -25.90
C LEU A 791 30.06 55.40 -26.04
N ALA A 792 30.57 54.62 -25.07
CA ALA A 792 31.94 54.13 -25.09
C ALA A 792 32.20 53.23 -26.31
N THR A 793 31.31 52.28 -26.56
CA THR A 793 31.38 51.39 -27.73
C THR A 793 31.28 52.17 -29.03
N SER A 794 30.40 53.18 -29.12
CA SER A 794 30.31 54.04 -30.31
C SER A 794 31.61 54.80 -30.58
N LEU A 795 32.25 55.35 -29.54
CA LEU A 795 33.52 56.07 -29.68
C LEU A 795 34.66 55.14 -30.11
N MET A 796 34.78 53.98 -29.48
CA MET A 796 35.82 53.00 -29.79
C MET A 796 35.62 52.41 -31.20
N LEU A 797 34.37 52.09 -31.58
CA LEU A 797 34.06 51.56 -32.89
C LEU A 797 34.30 52.61 -33.99
N SER A 798 33.97 53.88 -33.74
CA SER A 798 34.32 54.97 -34.65
C SER A 798 35.83 55.08 -34.85
N SER A 799 36.62 54.95 -33.79
CA SER A 799 38.10 54.94 -33.89
C SER A 799 38.60 53.76 -34.71
N ALA A 800 38.07 52.55 -34.46
CA ALA A 800 38.47 51.36 -35.20
C ALA A 800 38.09 51.43 -36.69
N ILE A 801 36.94 52.05 -37.01
CA ILE A 801 36.54 52.34 -38.39
C ILE A 801 37.53 53.29 -39.06
N ASP A 802 37.91 54.38 -38.40
CA ASP A 802 38.87 55.37 -38.94
C ASP A 802 40.24 54.72 -39.21
N ASP A 803 40.73 53.91 -38.26
CA ASP A 803 41.99 53.19 -38.40
C ASP A 803 41.96 52.18 -39.56
N ALA A 804 40.89 51.41 -39.68
CA ALA A 804 40.71 50.45 -40.77
C ALA A 804 40.56 51.13 -42.14
N GLN A 805 39.83 52.24 -42.21
CA GLN A 805 39.67 53.00 -43.45
C GLN A 805 40.99 53.63 -43.90
N SER A 806 41.81 54.13 -42.97
CA SER A 806 43.12 54.73 -43.27
C SER A 806 44.10 53.74 -43.92
N CYS A 807 43.90 52.44 -43.70
CA CYS A 807 44.68 51.36 -44.28
C CYS A 807 44.12 50.84 -45.63
N SER A 808 42.90 51.27 -45.99
CA SER A 808 42.19 50.86 -47.22
C SER A 808 42.35 51.85 -48.40
N GLN A 809 42.89 53.05 -48.14
CA GLN A 809 43.36 54.01 -49.15
C GLN A 809 44.79 53.70 -49.59
#